data_AF-A0A939TW66-F1
#
_entry.id   AF-A0A939TW66-F1
#
_cell.length_a   1.000
_cell.length_b   1.000
_cell.length_c   1.000
_cell.angle_alpha   90.00
_cell.angle_beta   90.00
_cell.angle_gamma   90.00
#
_symmetry.space_group_name_H-M   'P 1'
#
loop_
_entity.id
_entity.type
_entity.pdbx_description
1 polymer ?
#
loop_
_entity_poly.entity_id
_entity_poly.type
_entity_poly.pdbx_seq_one_letter_code
_entity_poly.pdbx_strand_id
1 'polypeptide(L)'
;MAVNRIILRDGKKVCIPIKTRAEYYKLRDADFNRKCVEKARKGETFATRNGEQKSYKTLLEQFNYSCYPNEDGTLKGTTKPADSVGMDIDFQIPSELPEGVTPEKWLQDEILNTCKNILDKKEEIGLLMCERSATKGLHIVFRRDTNQSQEENLQRVSNVLGVPFDEGAKDITRLFFTPTSADILYIAEGLFDRGDGGRNLKNGTGNKRDKQSSTRNESRPEEEKPIKENLIVFDLLVKEAGLDPKALDIFGEHNWHKNLMSILSLGMAKMMSREQAFAVVAEKLPNYSQEADCATLINYFYDNYNSTKFMSPTLREINAKAQYLARQSMSEEDREMAELMEGWNAPKLPEKLPNIMDLLVRNYDRRFREMLCLSALPVLSAHASHFRAQYLNGKVIGSQQYVAVIGGSGSGKGNCTSLYKDMIENTLAQHDALEWEKVKANQEERDKKANAKEKPSKYHPKLRLFETASKSSILELQSNLGKNGMLLGQFSEVDGLSNATKTAFSDISVLLRKGWDMDVHRQFYMSEASCNTQVQMSISLLMAGTVKAMLERLFGENNREGGLMQRCIPVLVPTEKRTFRPPRQNFLNAEEIRMRDNDLIELYNKDLALGDEVQILDLPLMTKAIEDWFDELEVRYNDGLLTDAEADLSHRCGEFMMRAAIPLVALYGKETREIVDFCRWVGEFAHYTMCRLFGHSVQRNIENAYQLINECKDHRKTAEPILSILPDTFSLKQFKEIREKNGQNTNVRAILHHYVKCGKLERVERGMYRKMSNVKV
;
A
#
# COMPACT_ATOMS: atom_id res chain seq x y z
N MET A 1 -16.53 -7.11 20.53
CA MET A 1 -15.93 -5.85 21.01
C MET A 1 -15.53 -4.97 19.83
N ALA A 2 -15.51 -3.65 20.00
CA ALA A 2 -15.07 -2.73 18.95
C ALA A 2 -14.00 -1.76 19.48
N VAL A 3 -12.86 -1.70 18.79
CA VAL A 3 -11.90 -0.60 18.89
C VAL A 3 -11.86 0.07 17.52
N ASN A 4 -12.18 1.37 17.47
CA ASN A 4 -12.16 2.14 16.24
C ASN A 4 -11.30 3.39 16.41
N ARG A 5 -10.30 3.57 15.55
CA ARG A 5 -9.58 4.84 15.38
C ARG A 5 -10.47 5.83 14.65
N ILE A 6 -10.49 7.09 15.10
CA ILE A 6 -11.30 8.13 14.50
C ILE A 6 -10.41 9.12 13.76
N ILE A 7 -10.66 9.29 12.47
CA ILE A 7 -9.98 10.27 11.62
C ILE A 7 -10.99 11.24 10.98
N LEU A 8 -10.53 12.43 10.62
CA LEU A 8 -11.29 13.39 9.83
C LEU A 8 -11.03 13.15 8.34
N ARG A 9 -12.08 12.87 7.57
CA ARG A 9 -12.05 12.74 6.10
C ARG A 9 -13.19 13.59 5.53
N ASP A 10 -12.88 14.53 4.63
CA ASP A 10 -13.85 15.44 4.00
C ASP A 10 -14.76 16.17 5.02
N GLY A 11 -14.19 16.57 6.16
CA GLY A 11 -14.92 17.24 7.25
C GLY A 11 -15.82 16.33 8.09
N LYS A 12 -15.81 15.01 7.86
CA LYS A 12 -16.58 14.00 8.61
C LYS A 12 -15.66 13.09 9.43
N LYS A 13 -16.13 12.69 10.62
CA LYS A 13 -15.43 11.69 11.45
C LYS A 13 -15.75 10.28 10.96
N VAL A 14 -14.70 9.54 10.57
CA VAL A 14 -14.78 8.18 10.03
C VAL A 14 -14.11 7.22 11.00
N CYS A 15 -14.73 6.05 11.19
CA CYS A 15 -14.21 4.99 12.07
C CYS A 15 -13.37 4.01 11.27
N ILE A 16 -12.13 3.78 11.71
CA ILE A 16 -11.24 2.75 11.18
C ILE A 16 -11.11 1.63 12.23
N PRO A 17 -11.62 0.43 11.95
CA PRO A 17 -11.43 -0.75 12.80
C PRO A 17 -9.97 -1.05 13.15
N ILE A 18 -9.69 -1.28 14.43
CA ILE A 18 -8.42 -1.87 14.89
C ILE A 18 -8.66 -3.32 15.26
N LYS A 19 -7.84 -4.21 14.70
CA LYS A 19 -8.00 -5.66 14.86
C LYS A 19 -6.94 -6.30 15.75
N THR A 20 -5.82 -5.61 16.00
CA THR A 20 -4.71 -6.19 16.76
C THR A 20 -4.16 -5.23 17.80
N ARG A 21 -3.63 -5.80 18.90
CA ARG A 21 -2.93 -5.05 19.95
C ARG A 21 -1.69 -4.32 19.42
N ALA A 22 -0.97 -4.93 18.47
CA ALA A 22 0.23 -4.31 17.88
C ALA A 22 -0.11 -3.03 17.09
N GLU A 23 -1.17 -3.05 16.29
CA GLU A 23 -1.67 -1.87 15.58
C GLU A 23 -2.10 -0.77 16.56
N TYR A 24 -2.84 -1.15 17.60
CA TYR A 24 -3.27 -0.24 18.66
C TYR A 24 -2.11 0.48 19.35
N TYR A 25 -1.03 -0.24 19.69
CA TYR A 25 0.15 0.33 20.33
C TYR A 25 0.94 1.22 19.37
N LYS A 26 1.13 0.78 18.12
CA LYS A 26 1.85 1.55 17.10
C LYS A 26 1.24 2.93 16.89
N LEU A 27 -0.10 3.03 16.88
CA LEU A 27 -0.80 4.30 16.71
C LEU A 27 -0.61 5.23 17.91
N ARG A 28 -0.70 4.68 19.14
CA ARG A 28 -0.49 5.42 20.39
C ARG A 28 0.93 5.94 20.56
N ASP A 29 1.91 5.16 20.12
CA ASP A 29 3.33 5.46 20.28
C ASP A 29 3.95 6.20 19.07
N ALA A 30 3.11 6.66 18.14
CA ALA A 30 3.55 7.53 17.05
C ALA A 30 4.21 8.81 17.59
N ASP A 31 5.31 9.25 16.96
CA ASP A 31 6.10 10.41 17.41
C ASP A 31 5.28 11.68 17.62
N PHE A 32 4.31 11.91 16.74
CA PHE A 32 3.41 13.05 16.84
C PHE A 32 2.53 12.96 18.09
N ASN A 33 1.91 11.79 18.33
CA ASN A 33 1.07 11.57 19.50
C ASN A 33 1.88 11.72 20.80
N ARG A 34 3.11 11.16 20.85
CA ARG A 34 4.03 11.31 22.00
C ARG A 34 4.32 12.77 22.35
N LYS A 35 4.65 13.58 21.35
CA LYS A 35 4.89 15.03 21.52
C LYS A 35 3.63 15.76 21.99
N CYS A 36 2.47 15.42 21.43
CA CYS A 36 1.20 16.01 21.84
C CYS A 36 0.84 15.65 23.29
N VAL A 37 1.09 14.42 23.75
CA VAL A 37 0.88 14.01 25.15
C VAL A 37 1.77 14.81 26.10
N GLU A 38 3.05 14.97 25.78
CA GLU A 38 4.00 15.74 26.61
C GLU A 38 3.53 17.19 26.77
N LYS A 39 3.16 17.85 25.66
CA LYS A 39 2.66 19.22 25.66
C LYS A 39 1.31 19.36 26.36
N ALA A 40 0.40 18.41 26.17
CA ALA A 40 -0.89 18.40 26.85
C ALA A 40 -0.73 18.28 28.38
N ARG A 41 0.22 17.49 28.86
CA ARG A 41 0.55 17.37 30.29
C ARG A 41 1.13 18.64 30.90
N LYS A 42 1.88 19.40 30.10
CA LYS A 42 2.40 20.73 30.47
C LYS A 42 1.33 21.83 30.42
N GLY A 43 0.10 21.51 29.97
CA GLY A 43 -0.98 22.48 29.84
C GLY A 43 -0.79 23.47 28.67
N GLU A 44 0.08 23.15 27.71
CA GLU A 44 0.36 24.03 26.57
C GLU A 44 -0.85 24.15 25.63
N THR A 45 -0.95 25.30 24.96
CA THR A 45 -1.93 25.57 23.90
C THR A 45 -1.26 25.97 22.60
N PHE A 46 -1.98 25.85 21.49
CA PHE A 46 -1.54 26.33 20.18
C PHE A 46 -2.62 27.21 19.53
N ALA A 47 -2.20 28.17 18.72
CA ALA A 47 -3.10 29.01 17.95
C ALA A 47 -3.58 28.30 16.68
N THR A 48 -4.89 28.26 16.46
CA THR A 48 -5.48 27.80 15.20
C THR A 48 -5.41 28.88 14.12
N ARG A 49 -5.70 28.53 12.84
CA ARG A 49 -5.77 29.49 11.73
C ARG A 49 -6.74 30.66 11.97
N ASN A 50 -7.72 30.49 12.86
CA ASN A 50 -8.70 31.52 13.20
C ASN A 50 -8.29 32.33 14.46
N GLY A 51 -7.08 32.14 14.99
CA GLY A 51 -6.58 32.81 16.20
C GLY A 51 -7.03 32.19 17.52
N GLU A 52 -7.90 31.17 17.52
CA GLU A 52 -8.33 30.49 18.76
C GLU A 52 -7.19 29.69 19.38
N GLN A 53 -6.99 29.81 20.69
CA GLN A 53 -6.07 28.96 21.46
C GLN A 53 -6.74 27.63 21.79
N LYS A 54 -6.16 26.51 21.33
CA LYS A 54 -6.64 25.15 21.63
C LYS A 54 -5.57 24.35 22.36
N SER A 55 -6.01 23.48 23.28
CA SER A 55 -5.13 22.56 23.99
C SER A 55 -4.55 21.51 23.05
N TYR A 56 -3.27 21.14 23.24
CA TYR A 56 -2.65 20.01 22.53
C TYR A 56 -3.36 18.67 22.76
N LYS A 57 -4.19 18.53 23.82
CA LYS A 57 -5.08 17.35 24.02
C LYS A 57 -5.98 17.09 22.79
N THR A 58 -6.41 18.15 22.10
CA THR A 58 -7.31 18.04 20.95
C THR A 58 -6.67 17.42 19.70
N LEU A 59 -5.34 17.33 19.66
CA LEU A 59 -4.56 16.74 18.57
C LEU A 59 -4.15 15.29 18.82
N LEU A 60 -4.49 14.74 19.99
CA LEU A 60 -4.21 13.34 20.31
C LEU A 60 -5.02 12.38 19.43
N GLU A 61 -4.50 11.17 19.26
CA GLU A 61 -5.22 10.07 18.63
C GLU A 61 -6.56 9.84 19.34
N GLN A 62 -7.63 9.75 18.55
CA GLN A 62 -9.00 9.60 19.03
C GLN A 62 -9.51 8.18 18.78
N PHE A 63 -10.04 7.54 19.83
CA PHE A 63 -10.67 6.24 19.73
C PHE A 63 -12.14 6.27 20.16
N ASN A 64 -12.92 5.35 19.60
CA ASN A 64 -14.25 5.00 20.08
C ASN A 64 -14.29 3.48 20.38
N TYR A 65 -14.89 3.14 21.51
CA TYR A 65 -15.01 1.76 21.99
C TYR A 65 -16.47 1.26 22.08
N SER A 66 -17.45 2.13 21.82
CA SER A 66 -18.84 1.92 22.21
C SER A 66 -19.79 1.63 21.04
N CYS A 67 -19.36 1.80 19.78
CA CYS A 67 -20.21 1.58 18.61
C CYS A 67 -19.48 0.95 17.41
N TYR A 68 -20.26 0.38 16.48
CA TYR A 68 -19.79 -0.02 15.16
C TYR A 68 -20.12 1.08 14.14
N PRO A 69 -19.27 1.37 13.14
CA PRO A 69 -19.55 2.41 12.16
C PRO A 69 -20.84 2.19 11.35
N ASN A 70 -21.33 3.27 10.76
CA ASN A 70 -22.30 3.23 9.68
C ASN A 70 -21.76 2.46 8.46
N GLU A 71 -22.64 2.08 7.52
CA GLU A 71 -22.25 1.36 6.29
C GLU A 71 -21.26 2.15 5.42
N ASP A 72 -21.32 3.49 5.48
CA ASP A 72 -20.41 4.41 4.81
C ASP A 72 -19.11 4.67 5.61
N GLY A 73 -18.94 4.01 6.76
CA GLY A 73 -17.79 4.16 7.66
C GLY A 73 -17.86 5.36 8.60
N THR A 74 -18.88 6.22 8.50
CA THR A 74 -18.98 7.43 9.33
C THR A 74 -19.40 7.12 10.77
N LEU A 75 -18.98 7.99 11.71
CA LEU A 75 -19.35 7.90 13.12
C LEU A 75 -20.69 8.60 13.44
N LYS A 76 -20.97 9.73 12.79
CA LYS A 76 -22.11 10.59 13.13
C LYS A 76 -23.43 9.87 12.81
N GLY A 77 -24.36 9.84 13.76
CA GLY A 77 -25.67 9.21 13.58
C GLY A 77 -25.67 7.68 13.71
N THR A 78 -24.56 7.09 14.16
CA THR A 78 -24.46 5.65 14.42
C THR A 78 -25.45 5.22 15.51
N THR A 79 -26.20 4.14 15.26
CA THR A 79 -27.14 3.54 16.21
C THR A 79 -26.77 2.11 16.61
N LYS A 80 -25.68 1.54 16.06
CA LYS A 80 -25.24 0.16 16.32
C LYS A 80 -24.26 0.12 17.50
N PRO A 81 -24.69 -0.25 18.73
CA PRO A 81 -23.78 -0.37 19.87
C PRO A 81 -22.80 -1.53 19.67
N ALA A 82 -21.59 -1.36 20.17
CA ALA A 82 -20.61 -2.44 20.29
C ALA A 82 -20.79 -3.22 21.59
N ASP A 83 -20.22 -4.42 21.69
CA ASP A 83 -20.27 -5.22 22.93
C ASP A 83 -19.38 -4.68 24.06
N SER A 84 -18.74 -3.52 23.83
CA SER A 84 -17.92 -2.78 24.78
C SER A 84 -18.50 -1.40 25.05
N VAL A 85 -18.15 -0.83 26.20
CA VAL A 85 -18.48 0.53 26.61
C VAL A 85 -17.21 1.21 27.10
N GLY A 86 -16.88 2.37 26.54
CA GLY A 86 -15.85 3.27 27.07
C GLY A 86 -16.43 4.26 28.08
N MET A 87 -15.70 4.52 29.15
CA MET A 87 -16.06 5.45 30.22
C MET A 87 -14.86 6.33 30.59
N ASP A 88 -15.14 7.62 30.77
CA ASP A 88 -14.18 8.64 31.21
C ASP A 88 -14.41 8.90 32.71
N ILE A 89 -13.33 8.92 33.49
CA ILE A 89 -13.37 9.16 34.93
C ILE A 89 -12.52 10.39 35.19
N ASP A 90 -13.18 11.51 35.47
CA ASP A 90 -12.54 12.76 35.83
C ASP A 90 -12.52 12.96 37.34
N PHE A 91 -11.43 13.53 37.85
CA PHE A 91 -11.27 13.85 39.26
C PHE A 91 -11.40 15.36 39.46
N GLN A 92 -12.33 15.77 40.34
CA GLN A 92 -12.44 17.14 40.79
C GLN A 92 -11.71 17.29 42.12
N ILE A 93 -10.73 18.19 42.16
CA ILE A 93 -9.98 18.48 43.38
C ILE A 93 -10.92 19.25 44.34
N PRO A 94 -11.12 18.78 45.57
CA PRO A 94 -11.93 19.48 46.56
C PRO A 94 -11.38 20.89 46.85
N SER A 95 -12.28 21.84 47.11
CA SER A 95 -11.91 23.22 47.48
C SER A 95 -11.12 23.30 48.79
N GLU A 96 -11.28 22.31 49.67
CA GLU A 96 -10.58 22.18 50.95
C GLU A 96 -9.81 20.85 50.98
N LEU A 97 -8.49 20.92 51.11
CA LEU A 97 -7.60 19.75 51.19
C LEU A 97 -7.09 19.56 52.63
N PRO A 98 -6.79 18.32 53.05
CA PRO A 98 -6.16 18.06 54.33
C PRO A 98 -4.86 18.84 54.51
N GLU A 99 -4.59 19.29 55.74
CA GLU A 99 -3.44 20.12 56.08
C GLU A 99 -2.12 19.44 55.66
N GLY A 100 -1.31 20.12 54.84
CA GLY A 100 -0.04 19.60 54.31
C GLY A 100 -0.15 18.74 53.03
N VAL A 101 -1.34 18.58 52.43
CA VAL A 101 -1.51 17.89 51.15
C VAL A 101 -1.67 18.89 50.01
N THR A 102 -0.72 18.90 49.07
CA THR A 102 -0.83 19.69 47.84
C THR A 102 -1.88 19.11 46.88
N PRO A 103 -2.57 19.94 46.08
CA PRO A 103 -3.54 19.48 45.06
C PRO A 103 -3.02 18.36 44.14
N GLU A 104 -1.75 18.44 43.74
CA GLU A 104 -1.10 17.46 42.87
C GLU A 104 -0.93 16.11 43.55
N LYS A 105 -0.58 16.13 44.85
CA LYS A 105 -0.40 14.92 45.67
C LYS A 105 -1.74 14.25 45.93
N TRP A 106 -2.77 15.02 46.30
CA TRP A 106 -4.13 14.49 46.45
C TRP A 106 -4.62 13.82 45.17
N LEU A 107 -4.45 14.47 44.02
CA LEU A 107 -4.85 13.92 42.72
C LEU A 107 -4.10 12.63 42.37
N GLN A 108 -2.80 12.55 42.67
CA GLN A 108 -2.02 11.33 42.45
C GLN A 108 -2.50 10.17 43.33
N ASP A 109 -2.75 10.45 44.62
CA ASP A 109 -3.23 9.45 45.57
C ASP A 109 -4.64 8.95 45.18
N GLU A 110 -5.52 9.86 44.76
CA GLU A 110 -6.87 9.53 44.33
C GLU A 110 -6.87 8.67 43.05
N ILE A 111 -6.11 9.08 42.02
CA ILE A 111 -5.95 8.29 40.79
C ILE A 111 -5.43 6.89 41.12
N LEU A 112 -4.44 6.77 42.01
CA LEU A 112 -3.86 5.48 42.38
C LEU A 112 -4.86 4.60 43.13
N ASN A 113 -5.62 5.17 44.07
CA ASN A 113 -6.65 4.45 44.82
C ASN A 113 -7.79 3.97 43.91
N THR A 114 -8.28 4.82 43.02
CA THR A 114 -9.29 4.44 42.03
C THR A 114 -8.78 3.38 41.06
N CYS A 115 -7.52 3.48 40.60
CA CYS A 115 -6.90 2.44 39.76
C CYS A 115 -6.88 1.08 40.47
N LYS A 116 -6.48 1.04 41.74
CA LYS A 116 -6.49 -0.21 42.54
C LYS A 116 -7.90 -0.79 42.62
N ASN A 117 -8.89 0.02 42.99
CA ASN A 117 -10.29 -0.42 43.06
C ASN A 117 -10.82 -0.95 41.70
N ILE A 118 -10.45 -0.32 40.58
CA ILE A 118 -10.80 -0.79 39.23
C ILE A 118 -10.18 -2.17 38.95
N LEU A 119 -8.90 -2.35 39.29
CA LEU A 119 -8.19 -3.62 39.05
C LEU A 119 -8.67 -4.74 39.98
N ASP A 120 -9.04 -4.41 41.22
CA ASP A 120 -9.59 -5.36 42.19
C ASP A 120 -10.99 -5.85 41.73
N LYS A 121 -11.79 -4.97 41.13
CA LYS A 121 -13.14 -5.27 40.61
C LYS A 121 -13.16 -5.61 39.11
N LYS A 122 -12.00 -5.89 38.50
CA LYS A 122 -11.86 -6.09 37.05
C LYS A 122 -12.79 -7.18 36.48
N GLU A 123 -13.03 -8.25 37.24
CA GLU A 123 -13.90 -9.36 36.83
C GLU A 123 -15.38 -8.99 36.94
N GLU A 124 -15.75 -8.31 38.03
CA GLU A 124 -17.12 -7.86 38.31
C GLU A 124 -17.64 -6.86 37.26
N ILE A 125 -16.78 -5.93 36.83
CA ILE A 125 -17.14 -4.96 35.79
C ILE A 125 -16.91 -5.49 34.37
N GLY A 126 -16.19 -6.61 34.20
CA GLY A 126 -15.78 -7.11 32.89
C GLY A 126 -14.80 -6.18 32.18
N LEU A 127 -13.75 -5.74 32.88
CA LEU A 127 -12.76 -4.78 32.40
C LEU A 127 -11.99 -5.32 31.18
N LEU A 128 -11.88 -4.49 30.14
CA LEU A 128 -11.15 -4.77 28.91
C LEU A 128 -9.93 -3.85 28.75
N MET A 129 -9.98 -2.62 29.25
CA MET A 129 -8.87 -1.66 29.18
C MET A 129 -8.97 -0.66 30.34
N CYS A 130 -7.84 -0.30 30.92
CA CYS A 130 -7.70 0.82 31.86
C CYS A 130 -6.43 1.59 31.50
N GLU A 131 -6.57 2.91 31.36
CA GLU A 131 -5.45 3.81 31.09
C GLU A 131 -5.55 5.11 31.88
N ARG A 132 -4.39 5.74 32.09
CA ARG A 132 -4.32 7.12 32.54
C ARG A 132 -4.63 8.06 31.39
N SER A 133 -5.51 9.04 31.57
CA SER A 133 -5.80 10.05 30.55
C SER A 133 -4.62 11.00 30.36
N ALA A 134 -4.64 11.79 29.28
CA ALA A 134 -3.56 12.74 28.99
C ALA A 134 -3.42 13.84 30.07
N THR A 135 -4.46 14.11 30.85
CA THR A 135 -4.50 15.18 31.86
C THR A 135 -4.69 14.62 33.28
N LYS A 136 -5.91 14.69 33.82
CA LYS A 136 -6.22 14.49 35.24
C LYS A 136 -7.37 13.47 35.44
N GLY A 137 -7.36 12.38 34.66
CA GLY A 137 -8.43 11.37 34.68
C GLY A 137 -7.96 9.97 34.29
N LEU A 138 -8.90 9.03 34.22
CA LEU A 138 -8.72 7.66 33.73
C LEU A 138 -9.72 7.38 32.60
N HIS A 139 -9.31 6.57 31.63
CA HIS A 139 -10.28 5.95 30.72
C HIS A 139 -10.34 4.46 30.98
N ILE A 140 -11.55 3.93 31.07
CA ILE A 140 -11.78 2.49 31.16
C ILE A 140 -12.69 2.02 30.03
N VAL A 141 -12.50 0.77 29.61
CA VAL A 141 -13.39 0.07 28.68
C VAL A 141 -13.79 -1.24 29.32
N PHE A 142 -15.08 -1.56 29.29
CA PHE A 142 -15.63 -2.76 29.90
C PHE A 142 -16.68 -3.42 29.01
N ARG A 143 -17.03 -4.67 29.30
CA ARG A 143 -18.05 -5.42 28.54
C ARG A 143 -19.45 -4.83 28.77
N ARG A 144 -20.17 -4.63 27.67
CA ARG A 144 -21.56 -4.19 27.67
C ARG A 144 -22.47 -5.33 28.15
N ASP A 145 -23.38 -5.03 29.07
CA ASP A 145 -24.60 -5.82 29.24
C ASP A 145 -25.59 -5.42 28.14
N THR A 146 -25.87 -6.34 27.22
CA THR A 146 -26.72 -6.10 26.05
C THR A 146 -28.18 -5.84 26.41
N ASN A 147 -28.61 -6.16 27.63
CA ASN A 147 -29.96 -5.88 28.12
C ASN A 147 -30.10 -4.48 28.71
N GLN A 148 -29.00 -3.74 28.85
CA GLN A 148 -28.94 -2.40 29.39
C GLN A 148 -28.59 -1.38 28.30
N SER A 149 -29.13 -0.18 28.41
CA SER A 149 -28.75 0.98 27.61
C SER A 149 -27.29 1.40 27.90
N GLN A 150 -26.76 2.31 27.06
CA GLN A 150 -25.45 2.91 27.29
C GLN A 150 -25.36 3.58 28.68
N GLU A 151 -26.41 4.32 29.03
CA GLU A 151 -26.50 5.07 30.28
C GLU A 151 -26.54 4.13 31.50
N GLU A 152 -27.38 3.10 31.46
CA GLU A 152 -27.50 2.10 32.53
C GLU A 152 -26.20 1.31 32.73
N ASN A 153 -25.49 0.98 31.65
CA ASN A 153 -24.18 0.32 31.73
C ASN A 153 -23.15 1.22 32.45
N LEU A 154 -23.11 2.50 32.12
CA LEU A 154 -22.22 3.47 32.75
C LEU A 154 -22.59 3.67 34.23
N GLN A 155 -23.88 3.79 34.55
CA GLN A 155 -24.35 3.97 35.92
C GLN A 155 -24.06 2.74 36.79
N ARG A 156 -24.23 1.53 36.24
CA ARG A 156 -23.84 0.28 36.91
C ARG A 156 -22.36 0.28 37.28
N VAL A 157 -21.48 0.60 36.34
CA VAL A 157 -20.03 0.58 36.58
C VAL A 157 -19.61 1.72 37.51
N SER A 158 -20.19 2.92 37.40
CA SER A 158 -20.00 4.02 38.37
C SER A 158 -20.35 3.58 39.79
N ASN A 159 -21.50 2.91 39.99
CA ASN A 159 -21.93 2.43 41.30
C ASN A 159 -20.99 1.36 41.86
N VAL A 160 -20.54 0.41 41.02
CA VAL A 160 -19.59 -0.63 41.44
C VAL A 160 -18.24 -0.02 41.83
N LEU A 161 -17.76 0.98 41.09
CA LEU A 161 -16.47 1.62 41.34
C LEU A 161 -16.54 2.74 42.41
N GLY A 162 -17.74 3.18 42.79
CA GLY A 162 -17.91 4.31 43.71
C GLY A 162 -17.42 5.64 43.14
N VAL A 163 -17.44 5.80 41.81
CA VAL A 163 -17.03 7.02 41.12
C VAL A 163 -18.26 7.82 40.66
N PRO A 164 -18.18 9.17 40.60
CA PRO A 164 -19.27 9.99 40.10
C PRO A 164 -19.73 9.56 38.70
N PHE A 165 -21.04 9.57 38.48
CA PHE A 165 -21.63 9.27 37.19
C PHE A 165 -21.67 10.54 36.31
N ASP A 166 -21.11 10.46 35.10
CA ASP A 166 -21.18 11.55 34.10
C ASP A 166 -22.54 11.49 33.36
N GLU A 167 -23.51 12.30 33.80
CA GLU A 167 -24.84 12.40 33.18
C GLU A 167 -24.78 12.85 31.69
N GLY A 168 -23.67 13.44 31.25
CA GLY A 168 -23.43 13.84 29.86
C GLY A 168 -22.95 12.70 28.95
N ALA A 169 -22.64 11.51 29.49
CA ALA A 169 -22.05 10.40 28.76
C ALA A 169 -23.06 9.42 28.12
N LYS A 170 -24.18 9.92 27.58
CA LYS A 170 -25.27 9.07 27.05
C LYS A 170 -25.04 8.53 25.63
N ASP A 171 -24.12 9.14 24.88
CA ASP A 171 -23.90 8.84 23.45
C ASP A 171 -22.84 7.73 23.24
N ILE A 172 -23.19 6.73 22.44
CA ILE A 172 -22.28 5.64 22.02
C ILE A 172 -21.15 6.14 21.11
N THR A 173 -21.25 7.35 20.55
CA THR A 173 -20.24 7.95 19.67
C THR A 173 -19.15 8.73 20.42
N ARG A 174 -19.13 8.68 21.76
CA ARG A 174 -18.12 9.38 22.58
C ARG A 174 -16.68 9.00 22.20
N LEU A 175 -15.82 10.01 22.19
CA LEU A 175 -14.42 9.92 21.76
C LEU A 175 -13.47 10.05 22.93
N PHE A 176 -12.42 9.24 22.91
CA PHE A 176 -11.38 9.23 23.92
C PHE A 176 -10.08 9.75 23.30
N PHE A 177 -9.55 10.83 23.86
CA PHE A 177 -8.24 11.38 23.50
C PHE A 177 -7.16 10.57 24.20
N THR A 178 -6.55 9.68 23.46
CA THR A 178 -5.79 8.59 24.05
C THR A 178 -4.29 8.90 24.09
N PRO A 179 -3.62 8.70 25.24
CA PRO A 179 -2.19 8.90 25.38
C PRO A 179 -1.38 7.67 24.92
N THR A 180 -0.12 7.59 25.32
CA THR A 180 0.84 6.58 24.80
C THR A 180 0.55 5.18 25.35
N SER A 181 1.18 4.14 24.80
CA SER A 181 1.00 2.78 25.30
C SER A 181 1.53 2.59 26.73
N ALA A 182 2.51 3.42 27.16
CA ALA A 182 3.06 3.44 28.51
C ALA A 182 2.04 3.86 29.59
N ASP A 183 0.95 4.50 29.19
CA ASP A 183 -0.12 4.96 30.09
C ASP A 183 -1.24 3.92 30.27
N ILE A 184 -1.15 2.78 29.58
CA ILE A 184 -2.08 1.65 29.73
C ILE A 184 -1.69 0.87 30.98
N LEU A 185 -2.62 0.80 31.93
CA LEU A 185 -2.47 0.08 33.19
C LEU A 185 -2.94 -1.37 33.08
N TYR A 186 -3.96 -1.61 32.25
CA TYR A 186 -4.50 -2.94 32.00
C TYR A 186 -5.09 -3.03 30.59
N ILE A 187 -4.94 -4.19 29.95
CA ILE A 187 -5.58 -4.50 28.67
C ILE A 187 -5.85 -6.00 28.57
N ALA A 188 -7.07 -6.37 28.20
CA ALA A 188 -7.46 -7.74 27.91
C ALA A 188 -7.38 -8.02 26.40
N GLU A 189 -7.00 -9.23 26.01
CA GLU A 189 -6.94 -9.62 24.59
C GLU A 189 -8.31 -9.53 23.91
N GLY A 190 -9.37 -9.89 24.65
CA GLY A 190 -10.75 -9.85 24.18
C GLY A 190 -11.27 -8.44 23.80
N LEU A 191 -10.52 -7.38 24.06
CA LEU A 191 -10.83 -6.03 23.55
C LEU A 191 -10.85 -5.99 22.00
N PHE A 192 -10.03 -6.83 21.35
CA PHE A 192 -9.88 -6.84 19.89
C PHE A 192 -10.73 -7.93 19.20
N ASP A 193 -11.43 -8.75 19.97
CA ASP A 193 -12.29 -9.81 19.45
C ASP A 193 -13.60 -9.22 18.93
N ARG A 194 -13.68 -9.05 17.60
CA ARG A 194 -14.93 -8.78 16.90
C ARG A 194 -15.66 -10.12 16.74
N GLY A 195 -16.63 -10.40 17.60
CA GLY A 195 -17.53 -11.53 17.39
C GLY A 195 -18.26 -11.37 16.06
N ASP A 196 -18.05 -12.31 15.14
CA ASP A 196 -18.84 -12.37 13.91
C ASP A 196 -20.31 -12.54 14.28
N GLY A 197 -21.14 -11.60 13.82
CA GLY A 197 -22.59 -11.64 14.01
C GLY A 197 -23.19 -12.86 13.33
N GLY A 198 -23.38 -13.93 14.10
CA GLY A 198 -24.13 -15.12 13.73
C GLY A 198 -24.91 -15.63 14.95
N ARG A 199 -26.14 -15.15 15.13
CA ARG A 199 -27.10 -15.77 16.06
C ARG A 199 -27.27 -17.24 15.67
N ASN A 200 -26.88 -18.15 16.56
CA ASN A 200 -27.52 -19.46 16.64
C ASN A 200 -28.02 -19.65 18.07
N LEU A 201 -29.27 -19.22 18.25
CA LEU A 201 -30.13 -19.69 19.32
C LEU A 201 -30.32 -21.19 19.15
N LYS A 202 -29.80 -21.99 20.09
CA LYS A 202 -30.44 -23.25 20.47
C LYS A 202 -30.69 -23.24 21.97
N ASN A 203 -31.96 -23.03 22.27
CA ASN A 203 -32.59 -23.17 23.58
C ASN A 203 -32.58 -24.62 24.06
N GLY A 204 -32.43 -24.76 25.38
CA GLY A 204 -33.06 -25.80 26.20
C GLY A 204 -32.32 -27.14 26.21
N THR A 205 -32.05 -27.78 27.35
CA THR A 205 -32.80 -27.84 28.62
C THR A 205 -31.93 -28.55 29.67
N GLY A 206 -32.20 -28.35 30.97
CA GLY A 206 -31.89 -29.39 31.97
C GLY A 206 -31.05 -29.04 33.19
N ASN A 207 -31.40 -27.95 33.89
CA ASN A 207 -31.51 -27.82 35.35
C ASN A 207 -30.68 -28.65 36.38
N LYS A 208 -30.24 -27.89 37.40
CA LYS A 208 -30.23 -28.14 38.86
C LYS A 208 -29.05 -28.94 39.45
N ARG A 209 -28.16 -28.24 40.18
CA ARG A 209 -28.21 -27.86 41.61
C ARG A 209 -27.66 -28.97 42.51
N ASP A 210 -26.48 -28.75 43.09
CA ASP A 210 -26.30 -28.21 44.45
C ASP A 210 -25.01 -28.77 45.09
N LYS A 211 -24.24 -27.84 45.66
CA LYS A 211 -23.28 -27.99 46.77
C LYS A 211 -22.33 -29.19 46.77
N GLN A 212 -21.03 -28.90 46.63
CA GLN A 212 -20.09 -29.40 47.62
C GLN A 212 -18.83 -28.53 47.75
N SER A 213 -18.56 -28.24 49.01
CA SER A 213 -17.32 -27.72 49.56
C SER A 213 -16.10 -28.54 49.15
N SER A 214 -15.01 -27.82 48.88
CA SER A 214 -13.62 -28.22 49.12
C SER A 214 -13.23 -29.66 48.76
N THR A 215 -12.71 -29.84 47.54
CA THR A 215 -11.52 -30.67 47.35
C THR A 215 -10.81 -30.22 46.07
N ARG A 216 -9.53 -29.85 46.22
CA ARG A 216 -8.59 -29.72 45.11
C ARG A 216 -8.71 -30.95 44.22
N ASN A 217 -9.03 -30.74 42.96
CA ASN A 217 -8.61 -31.66 41.90
C ASN A 217 -8.11 -30.79 40.75
N GLU A 218 -6.82 -30.96 40.48
CA GLU A 218 -6.06 -30.35 39.40
C GLU A 218 -6.68 -30.72 38.05
N SER A 219 -7.15 -29.72 37.29
CA SER A 219 -7.43 -29.88 35.87
C SER A 219 -6.17 -29.54 35.07
N ARG A 220 -5.69 -30.54 34.34
CA ARG A 220 -4.51 -30.55 33.45
C ARG A 220 -4.58 -29.41 32.41
N PRO A 221 -3.50 -28.65 32.16
CA PRO A 221 -3.51 -27.51 31.23
C PRO A 221 -3.62 -27.96 29.76
N GLU A 222 -4.32 -27.18 28.93
CA GLU A 222 -4.34 -27.33 27.47
C GLU A 222 -2.92 -27.15 26.89
N GLU A 223 -2.48 -28.07 26.03
CA GLU A 223 -1.13 -28.09 25.45
C GLU A 223 -0.93 -26.97 24.41
N GLU A 224 -0.01 -26.05 24.71
CA GLU A 224 0.41 -24.99 23.78
C GLU A 224 1.20 -25.58 22.60
N LYS A 225 0.90 -25.15 21.36
CA LYS A 225 1.60 -25.64 20.16
C LYS A 225 2.94 -24.90 19.93
N PRO A 226 3.99 -25.58 19.46
CA PRO A 226 5.28 -24.94 19.25
C PRO A 226 5.28 -24.01 18.04
N ILE A 227 5.88 -22.84 18.21
CA ILE A 227 6.11 -21.86 17.14
C ILE A 227 7.21 -22.40 16.20
N LYS A 228 7.03 -22.23 14.88
CA LYS A 228 7.97 -22.73 13.85
C LYS A 228 9.40 -22.23 14.04
N GLU A 229 9.56 -20.96 14.42
CA GLU A 229 10.84 -20.35 14.79
C GLU A 229 11.55 -21.13 15.89
N ASN A 230 10.83 -21.56 16.93
CA ASN A 230 11.39 -22.25 18.09
C ASN A 230 11.82 -23.69 17.77
N LEU A 231 11.12 -24.36 16.84
CA LEU A 231 11.54 -25.66 16.31
C LEU A 231 12.86 -25.56 15.55
N ILE A 232 13.05 -24.50 14.76
CA ILE A 232 14.30 -24.24 14.03
C ILE A 232 15.44 -23.89 15.01
N VAL A 233 15.15 -23.08 16.03
CA VAL A 233 16.11 -22.80 17.11
C VAL A 233 16.58 -24.10 17.76
N PHE A 234 15.66 -25.02 18.06
CA PHE A 234 15.99 -26.31 18.67
C PHE A 234 16.91 -27.15 17.77
N ASP A 235 16.59 -27.28 16.48
CA ASP A 235 17.42 -28.03 15.52
C ASP A 235 18.84 -27.44 15.38
N LEU A 236 18.97 -26.12 15.44
CA LEU A 236 20.28 -25.46 15.41
C LEU A 236 21.07 -25.69 16.70
N LEU A 237 20.41 -25.71 17.86
CA LEU A 237 21.05 -26.01 19.15
C LEU A 237 21.49 -27.47 19.25
N VAL A 238 20.71 -28.42 18.72
CA VAL A 238 21.09 -29.84 18.59
C VAL A 238 22.39 -29.98 17.82
N LYS A 239 22.49 -29.27 16.69
CA LYS A 239 23.69 -29.28 15.84
C LYS A 239 24.91 -28.67 16.56
N GLU A 240 24.71 -27.57 17.29
CA GLU A 240 25.77 -26.93 18.07
C GLU A 240 26.23 -27.80 19.25
N ALA A 241 25.32 -28.57 19.85
CA ALA A 241 25.64 -29.55 20.89
C ALA A 241 26.38 -30.80 20.35
N GLY A 242 26.55 -30.92 19.03
CA GLY A 242 27.20 -32.07 18.39
C GLY A 242 26.38 -33.37 18.48
N LEU A 243 25.06 -33.27 18.67
CA LEU A 243 24.16 -34.40 18.80
C LEU A 243 23.59 -34.80 17.44
N ASP A 244 23.39 -36.10 17.21
CA ASP A 244 22.69 -36.60 16.02
C ASP A 244 21.16 -36.44 16.21
N PRO A 245 20.46 -35.66 15.37
CA PRO A 245 19.01 -35.49 15.46
C PRO A 245 18.21 -36.79 15.48
N LYS A 246 18.73 -37.87 14.87
CA LYS A 246 18.04 -39.17 14.79
C LYS A 246 18.21 -40.02 16.05
N ALA A 247 19.18 -39.70 16.90
CA ALA A 247 19.48 -40.43 18.14
C ALA A 247 19.04 -39.68 19.42
N LEU A 248 18.25 -38.61 19.27
CA LEU A 248 17.86 -37.76 20.40
C LEU A 248 16.89 -38.44 21.37
N ASP A 249 15.99 -39.29 20.86
CA ASP A 249 14.83 -39.81 21.60
C ASP A 249 14.52 -41.29 21.24
N ILE A 250 15.55 -42.15 21.27
CA ILE A 250 15.43 -43.59 21.00
C ILE A 250 14.92 -44.33 22.24
N PHE A 251 13.75 -44.97 22.16
CA PHE A 251 13.13 -45.74 23.24
C PHE A 251 14.08 -46.81 23.83
N GLY A 252 14.30 -46.78 25.16
CA GLY A 252 15.15 -47.74 25.88
C GLY A 252 16.61 -47.31 26.11
N GLU A 253 17.09 -46.25 25.45
CA GLU A 253 18.39 -45.65 25.74
C GLU A 253 18.25 -44.54 26.79
N HIS A 254 18.97 -44.64 27.91
CA HIS A 254 18.88 -43.68 29.03
C HIS A 254 19.63 -42.35 28.76
N ASN A 255 19.67 -41.92 27.50
CA ASN A 255 20.49 -40.79 27.04
C ASN A 255 19.69 -39.48 26.88
N TRP A 256 18.35 -39.53 26.94
CA TRP A 256 17.48 -38.37 26.65
C TRP A 256 17.70 -37.20 27.63
N HIS A 257 17.84 -37.50 28.92
CA HIS A 257 18.16 -36.49 29.95
C HIS A 257 19.47 -35.77 29.61
N LYS A 258 20.52 -36.52 29.27
CA LYS A 258 21.83 -35.96 28.93
C LYS A 258 21.79 -35.14 27.64
N ASN A 259 21.02 -35.58 26.65
CA ASN A 259 20.83 -34.88 25.38
C ASN A 259 20.11 -33.53 25.60
N LEU A 260 18.97 -33.52 26.30
CA LEU A 260 18.23 -32.29 26.59
C LEU A 260 19.02 -31.35 27.51
N MET A 261 19.73 -31.89 28.51
CA MET A 261 20.64 -31.13 29.38
C MET A 261 21.70 -30.38 28.57
N SER A 262 22.28 -31.02 27.56
CA SER A 262 23.31 -30.42 26.70
C SER A 262 22.73 -29.26 25.88
N ILE A 263 21.50 -29.40 25.36
CA ILE A 263 20.79 -28.37 24.60
C ILE A 263 20.38 -27.18 25.50
N LEU A 264 19.84 -27.45 26.69
CA LEU A 264 19.44 -26.42 27.66
C LEU A 264 20.65 -25.64 28.18
N SER A 265 21.78 -26.33 28.38
CA SER A 265 23.05 -25.75 28.83
C SER A 265 23.68 -24.78 27.83
N LEU A 266 23.37 -24.92 26.53
CA LEU A 266 23.77 -23.94 25.52
C LEU A 266 23.01 -22.61 25.66
N GLY A 267 21.86 -22.60 26.34
CA GLY A 267 21.08 -21.39 26.64
C GLY A 267 19.75 -21.29 25.91
N MET A 268 19.11 -22.42 25.61
CA MET A 268 17.76 -22.51 25.03
C MET A 268 16.73 -21.68 25.82
N ALA A 269 16.85 -21.64 27.16
CA ALA A 269 15.96 -20.88 28.04
C ALA A 269 15.96 -19.35 27.80
N LYS A 270 16.98 -18.83 27.09
CA LYS A 270 17.08 -17.41 26.72
C LYS A 270 16.45 -17.11 25.35
N MET A 271 16.09 -18.12 24.57
CA MET A 271 15.63 -17.98 23.19
C MET A 271 14.13 -18.15 23.01
N MET A 272 13.49 -18.92 23.89
CA MET A 272 12.05 -19.20 23.83
C MET A 272 11.44 -19.19 25.23
N SER A 273 10.12 -18.98 25.34
CA SER A 273 9.43 -19.04 26.64
C SER A 273 9.43 -20.46 27.20
N ARG A 274 9.15 -20.59 28.50
CA ARG A 274 9.11 -21.89 29.19
C ARG A 274 8.05 -22.80 28.56
N GLU A 275 6.91 -22.24 28.25
CA GLU A 275 5.77 -22.92 27.64
C GLU A 275 6.12 -23.41 26.23
N GLN A 276 6.81 -22.58 25.45
CA GLN A 276 7.32 -22.94 24.13
C GLN A 276 8.43 -24.00 24.18
N ALA A 277 9.27 -24.02 25.22
CA ALA A 277 10.25 -25.08 25.41
C ALA A 277 9.57 -26.43 25.66
N PHE A 278 8.52 -26.46 26.48
CA PHE A 278 7.71 -27.67 26.69
C PHE A 278 7.07 -28.15 25.38
N ALA A 279 6.47 -27.24 24.61
CA ALA A 279 5.85 -27.56 23.34
C ALA A 279 6.85 -28.12 22.31
N VAL A 280 8.04 -27.53 22.22
CA VAL A 280 9.10 -27.98 21.30
C VAL A 280 9.66 -29.33 21.70
N VAL A 281 9.89 -29.56 23.01
CA VAL A 281 10.37 -30.85 23.51
C VAL A 281 9.33 -31.95 23.33
N ALA A 282 8.04 -31.65 23.50
CA ALA A 282 6.96 -32.60 23.21
C ALA A 282 6.91 -33.01 21.73
N GLU A 283 7.25 -32.11 20.80
CA GLU A 283 7.29 -32.44 19.36
C GLU A 283 8.60 -33.15 18.96
N LYS A 284 9.74 -32.74 19.52
CA LYS A 284 11.08 -33.22 19.09
C LYS A 284 11.60 -34.42 19.90
N LEU A 285 11.14 -34.59 21.14
CA LEU A 285 11.45 -35.72 22.04
C LEU A 285 10.15 -36.27 22.66
N PRO A 286 9.26 -36.86 21.85
CA PRO A 286 7.93 -37.30 22.31
C PRO A 286 7.95 -38.41 23.37
N ASN A 287 9.03 -39.19 23.49
CA ASN A 287 9.17 -40.21 24.53
C ASN A 287 9.63 -39.58 25.85
N TYR A 288 10.72 -38.80 25.83
CA TYR A 288 11.20 -38.15 27.06
C TYR A 288 10.25 -37.09 27.61
N SER A 289 9.46 -36.42 26.77
CA SER A 289 8.49 -35.41 27.23
C SER A 289 7.41 -35.99 28.16
N GLN A 290 7.20 -37.30 28.15
CA GLN A 290 6.23 -37.99 29.01
C GLN A 290 6.80 -38.29 30.41
N GLU A 291 8.12 -38.23 30.59
CA GLU A 291 8.80 -38.50 31.85
C GLU A 291 8.77 -37.28 32.77
N ALA A 292 8.49 -37.50 34.07
CA ALA A 292 8.41 -36.43 35.07
C ALA A 292 9.74 -35.66 35.26
N ASP A 293 10.85 -36.35 35.00
CA ASP A 293 12.20 -35.79 35.05
C ASP A 293 12.43 -34.71 33.98
N CYS A 294 11.87 -34.87 32.77
CA CYS A 294 11.97 -33.87 31.70
C CYS A 294 11.39 -32.51 32.12
N ALA A 295 10.23 -32.52 32.78
CA ALA A 295 9.61 -31.29 33.27
C ALA A 295 10.41 -30.63 34.39
N THR A 296 11.02 -31.44 35.26
CA THR A 296 11.88 -30.96 36.34
C THR A 296 13.13 -30.29 35.77
N LEU A 297 13.73 -30.90 34.74
CA LEU A 297 14.92 -30.38 34.06
C LEU A 297 14.64 -29.03 33.38
N ILE A 298 13.57 -28.92 32.60
CA ILE A 298 13.20 -27.65 31.94
C ILE A 298 12.97 -26.56 32.98
N ASN A 299 12.18 -26.82 34.02
CA ASN A 299 11.92 -25.84 35.07
C ASN A 299 13.19 -25.37 35.78
N TYR A 300 14.11 -26.30 36.11
CA TYR A 300 15.39 -25.98 36.74
C TYR A 300 16.22 -24.96 35.93
N PHE A 301 16.25 -25.07 34.60
CA PHE A 301 16.99 -24.11 33.76
C PHE A 301 16.33 -22.74 33.70
N TYR A 302 15.01 -22.68 33.61
CA TYR A 302 14.28 -21.41 33.55
C TYR A 302 14.32 -20.66 34.88
N ASP A 303 14.32 -21.36 36.01
CA ASP A 303 14.36 -20.75 37.34
C ASP A 303 15.77 -20.23 37.70
N ASN A 304 16.83 -20.92 37.26
CA ASN A 304 18.20 -20.63 37.70
C ASN A 304 19.07 -19.87 36.66
N TYR A 305 18.76 -19.92 35.36
CA TYR A 305 19.65 -19.42 34.29
C TYR A 305 19.05 -18.31 33.40
N ASN A 306 17.86 -17.79 33.73
CA ASN A 306 17.19 -16.73 32.97
C ASN A 306 17.51 -15.28 33.43
N SER A 307 18.44 -15.10 34.39
CA SER A 307 18.66 -13.82 35.08
C SER A 307 19.50 -12.78 34.31
N THR A 308 20.15 -13.15 33.21
CA THR A 308 21.01 -12.24 32.41
C THR A 308 20.38 -11.87 31.06
N LYS A 309 20.07 -10.58 30.87
CA LYS A 309 19.41 -10.03 29.65
C LYS A 309 20.20 -10.15 28.35
N PHE A 310 21.48 -10.51 28.39
CA PHE A 310 22.35 -10.54 27.21
C PHE A 310 22.61 -11.97 26.72
N MET A 311 22.34 -12.21 25.44
CA MET A 311 22.70 -13.45 24.74
C MET A 311 24.19 -13.48 24.39
N SER A 312 24.82 -14.66 24.51
CA SER A 312 26.19 -14.88 24.03
C SER A 312 26.27 -14.63 22.51
N PRO A 313 27.45 -14.35 21.94
CA PRO A 313 27.63 -14.19 20.50
C PRO A 313 27.10 -15.38 19.68
N THR A 314 27.41 -16.60 20.12
CA THR A 314 26.93 -17.85 19.50
C THR A 314 25.41 -17.95 19.52
N LEU A 315 24.77 -17.64 20.66
CA LEU A 315 23.32 -17.63 20.77
C LEU A 315 22.66 -16.55 19.90
N ARG A 316 23.30 -15.38 19.77
CA ARG A 316 22.82 -14.34 18.84
C ARG A 316 22.89 -14.80 17.40
N GLU A 317 23.94 -15.52 17.01
CA GLU A 317 24.09 -16.07 15.67
C GLU A 317 23.06 -17.16 15.39
N ILE A 318 22.84 -18.08 16.33
CA ILE A 318 21.79 -19.11 16.24
C ILE A 318 20.40 -18.49 16.14
N ASN A 319 20.07 -17.49 16.96
CA ASN A 319 18.78 -16.80 16.90
C ASN A 319 18.61 -16.03 15.58
N ALA A 320 19.64 -15.34 15.11
CA ALA A 320 19.61 -14.66 13.81
C ALA A 320 19.43 -15.64 12.65
N LYS A 321 20.10 -16.80 12.70
CA LYS A 321 19.98 -17.86 11.71
C LYS A 321 18.61 -18.55 11.76
N ALA A 322 18.06 -18.77 12.95
CA ALA A 322 16.70 -19.31 13.12
C ALA A 322 15.64 -18.34 12.57
N GLN A 323 15.75 -17.05 12.86
CA GLN A 323 14.88 -16.02 12.28
C GLN A 323 15.03 -15.93 10.76
N TYR A 324 16.24 -16.07 10.23
CA TYR A 324 16.48 -16.09 8.79
C TYR A 324 15.81 -17.31 8.11
N LEU A 325 15.99 -18.51 8.69
CA LEU A 325 15.41 -19.75 8.18
C LEU A 325 13.88 -19.79 8.36
N ALA A 326 13.34 -19.27 9.46
CA ALA A 326 11.91 -19.11 9.66
C ALA A 326 11.29 -18.13 8.65
N ARG A 327 12.03 -17.07 8.28
CA ARG A 327 11.66 -16.12 7.22
C ARG A 327 11.85 -16.64 5.79
N GLN A 328 12.51 -17.79 5.58
CA GLN A 328 12.55 -18.41 4.25
C GLN A 328 11.20 -18.99 3.81
N SER A 329 10.17 -19.00 4.68
CA SER A 329 8.81 -18.80 4.20
C SER A 329 8.63 -17.31 3.81
N MET A 330 9.19 -16.93 2.66
CA MET A 330 9.26 -15.55 2.16
C MET A 330 7.86 -14.92 2.02
N SER A 331 7.74 -13.60 2.20
CA SER A 331 6.56 -12.90 1.68
C SER A 331 6.58 -13.00 0.16
N GLU A 332 5.42 -13.26 -0.45
CA GLU A 332 5.23 -13.44 -1.90
C GLU A 332 5.95 -12.34 -2.73
N GLU A 333 5.90 -11.09 -2.27
CA GLU A 333 6.57 -9.94 -2.88
C GLU A 333 8.11 -10.00 -2.90
N ASP A 334 8.74 -10.52 -1.83
CA ASP A 334 10.20 -10.62 -1.76
C ASP A 334 10.70 -11.75 -2.68
N ARG A 335 9.87 -12.77 -2.91
CA ARG A 335 10.14 -13.87 -3.86
C ARG A 335 10.04 -13.41 -5.30
N GLU A 336 8.96 -12.72 -5.66
CA GLU A 336 8.79 -12.14 -7.01
C GLU A 336 9.93 -11.17 -7.36
N MET A 337 10.34 -10.31 -6.42
CA MET A 337 11.51 -9.45 -6.63
C MET A 337 12.80 -10.25 -6.83
N ALA A 338 13.00 -11.33 -6.07
CA ALA A 338 14.20 -12.15 -6.19
C ALA A 338 14.28 -12.85 -7.55
N GLU A 339 13.17 -13.37 -8.05
CA GLU A 339 13.06 -13.97 -9.39
C GLU A 339 13.33 -12.92 -10.49
N LEU A 340 12.76 -11.72 -10.37
CA LEU A 340 13.03 -10.61 -11.31
C LEU A 340 14.49 -10.16 -11.30
N MET A 341 15.16 -10.25 -10.14
CA MET A 341 16.57 -9.86 -9.94
C MET A 341 17.58 -10.97 -10.26
N GLU A 342 17.13 -12.19 -10.54
CA GLU A 342 18.03 -13.29 -10.87
C GLU A 342 18.82 -12.99 -12.18
N GLY A 343 20.15 -13.00 -12.12
CA GLY A 343 20.98 -12.66 -13.28
C GLY A 343 20.95 -11.17 -13.66
N TRP A 344 20.60 -10.28 -12.72
CA TRP A 344 20.57 -8.84 -12.95
C TRP A 344 21.91 -8.29 -13.45
N ASN A 345 21.89 -7.75 -14.67
CA ASN A 345 23.03 -7.17 -15.36
C ASN A 345 22.58 -5.94 -16.15
N ALA A 346 21.95 -4.99 -15.46
CA ALA A 346 21.49 -3.75 -16.08
C ALA A 346 22.68 -2.88 -16.55
N PRO A 347 22.48 -2.05 -17.60
CA PRO A 347 23.47 -1.07 -18.03
C PRO A 347 23.96 -0.21 -16.87
N LYS A 348 25.29 -0.10 -16.73
CA LYS A 348 25.91 0.64 -15.62
C LYS A 348 25.80 2.14 -15.86
N LEU A 349 25.47 2.88 -14.80
CA LEU A 349 25.45 4.35 -14.83
C LEU A 349 26.82 4.90 -15.28
N PRO A 350 26.88 5.84 -16.24
CA PRO A 350 28.13 6.45 -16.68
C PRO A 350 28.95 7.04 -15.54
N GLU A 351 30.28 7.01 -15.65
CA GLU A 351 31.19 7.54 -14.62
C GLU A 351 31.06 9.06 -14.48
N LYS A 352 30.90 9.76 -15.61
CA LYS A 352 30.70 11.21 -15.66
C LYS A 352 29.24 11.50 -15.95
N LEU A 353 28.57 12.13 -15.00
CA LEU A 353 27.21 12.59 -15.14
C LEU A 353 27.17 14.08 -15.50
N PRO A 354 26.11 14.57 -16.17
CA PRO A 354 25.82 16.00 -16.23
C PRO A 354 25.83 16.60 -14.82
N ASN A 355 26.34 17.83 -14.66
CA ASN A 355 26.58 18.44 -13.36
C ASN A 355 25.35 18.43 -12.44
N ILE A 356 24.18 18.77 -12.98
CA ILE A 356 22.91 18.76 -12.24
C ILE A 356 22.55 17.34 -11.78
N MET A 357 22.74 16.33 -12.63
CA MET A 357 22.44 14.94 -12.29
C MET A 357 23.35 14.43 -11.17
N ASP A 358 24.65 14.77 -11.20
CA ASP A 358 25.56 14.39 -10.13
C ASP A 358 25.20 15.08 -8.82
N LEU A 359 24.94 16.40 -8.83
CA LEU A 359 24.53 17.16 -7.65
C LEU A 359 23.25 16.62 -7.00
N LEU A 360 22.29 16.14 -7.81
CA LEU A 360 21.03 15.57 -7.33
C LEU A 360 21.21 14.23 -6.59
N VAL A 361 22.23 13.44 -6.93
CA VAL A 361 22.39 12.08 -6.39
C VAL A 361 23.61 11.90 -5.48
N ARG A 362 24.50 12.89 -5.43
CA ARG A 362 25.79 12.81 -4.70
C ARG A 362 25.62 12.64 -3.18
N ASN A 363 24.56 13.20 -2.59
CA ASN A 363 24.18 13.01 -1.17
C ASN A 363 23.66 11.59 -0.85
N TYR A 364 23.27 10.81 -1.86
CA TYR A 364 22.71 9.49 -1.65
C TYR A 364 23.77 8.39 -1.78
N ASP A 365 23.50 7.27 -1.10
CA ASP A 365 24.26 6.03 -1.21
C ASP A 365 24.33 5.58 -2.68
N ARG A 366 25.49 5.07 -3.11
CA ARG A 366 25.74 4.63 -4.50
C ARG A 366 24.64 3.69 -4.99
N ARG A 367 24.11 2.84 -4.11
CA ARG A 367 23.08 1.83 -4.42
C ARG A 367 21.76 2.41 -4.93
N PHE A 368 21.48 3.69 -4.67
CA PHE A 368 20.24 4.34 -5.09
C PHE A 368 20.44 5.26 -6.29
N ARG A 369 21.67 5.46 -6.79
CA ARG A 369 21.96 6.52 -7.77
C ARG A 369 21.24 6.30 -9.09
N GLU A 370 21.20 5.09 -9.60
CA GLU A 370 20.47 4.73 -10.83
C GLU A 370 18.99 5.07 -10.68
N MET A 371 18.38 4.63 -9.58
CA MET A 371 16.97 4.91 -9.28
C MET A 371 16.70 6.41 -9.17
N LEU A 372 17.56 7.14 -8.48
CA LEU A 372 17.41 8.58 -8.24
C LEU A 372 17.61 9.39 -9.52
N CYS A 373 18.58 9.03 -10.37
CA CYS A 373 18.78 9.67 -11.67
C CYS A 373 17.53 9.55 -12.53
N LEU A 374 16.95 8.35 -12.63
CA LEU A 374 15.71 8.15 -13.39
C LEU A 374 14.53 8.88 -12.73
N SER A 375 14.44 8.86 -11.39
CA SER A 375 13.37 9.55 -10.65
C SER A 375 13.41 11.07 -10.77
N ALA A 376 14.57 11.66 -11.09
CA ALA A 376 14.70 13.10 -11.33
C ALA A 376 14.12 13.53 -12.68
N LEU A 377 14.03 12.63 -13.67
CA LEU A 377 13.65 12.99 -15.04
C LEU A 377 12.26 13.62 -15.16
N PRO A 378 11.18 13.11 -14.52
CA PRO A 378 9.86 13.75 -14.57
C PRO A 378 9.88 15.18 -14.02
N VAL A 379 10.70 15.45 -13.00
CA VAL A 379 10.81 16.78 -12.38
C VAL A 379 11.62 17.72 -13.27
N LEU A 380 12.74 17.28 -13.83
CA LEU A 380 13.51 18.07 -14.82
C LEU A 380 12.65 18.41 -16.04
N SER A 381 11.84 17.47 -16.50
CA SER A 381 10.89 17.66 -17.59
C SER A 381 9.88 18.77 -17.26
N ALA A 382 9.38 18.80 -16.03
CA ALA A 382 8.53 19.86 -15.48
C ALA A 382 9.18 21.24 -15.45
N HIS A 383 10.49 21.31 -15.25
CA HIS A 383 11.23 22.57 -15.35
C HIS A 383 11.47 23.01 -16.81
N ALA A 384 11.22 22.16 -17.80
CA ALA A 384 11.42 22.41 -19.23
C ALA A 384 10.15 22.09 -20.05
N SER A 385 8.99 22.54 -19.57
CA SER A 385 7.67 22.18 -20.09
C SER A 385 7.35 22.75 -21.48
N HIS A 386 8.04 23.81 -21.93
CA HIS A 386 7.88 24.49 -23.22
C HIS A 386 8.97 24.13 -24.25
N PHE A 387 9.95 23.32 -23.85
CA PHE A 387 11.01 22.85 -24.76
C PHE A 387 10.60 21.58 -25.50
N ARG A 388 10.92 21.49 -26.78
CA ARG A 388 10.63 20.36 -27.67
C ARG A 388 11.86 19.96 -28.47
N ALA A 389 11.84 18.78 -29.05
CA ALA A 389 12.83 18.34 -30.02
C ALA A 389 12.17 17.54 -31.15
N GLN A 390 12.80 17.50 -32.31
CA GLN A 390 12.37 16.64 -33.42
C GLN A 390 12.96 15.23 -33.24
N TYR A 391 12.10 14.21 -33.26
CA TYR A 391 12.52 12.80 -33.21
C TYR A 391 12.83 12.25 -34.60
N LEU A 392 13.42 11.05 -34.68
CA LEU A 392 13.89 10.41 -35.93
C LEU A 392 12.84 10.36 -37.05
N ASN A 393 11.57 10.14 -36.70
CA ASN A 393 10.45 10.09 -37.65
C ASN A 393 9.88 11.47 -38.02
N GLY A 394 10.56 12.55 -37.64
CA GLY A 394 10.14 13.92 -37.84
C GLY A 394 9.08 14.43 -36.85
N LYS A 395 8.60 13.61 -35.92
CA LYS A 395 7.62 14.02 -34.89
C LYS A 395 8.27 14.98 -33.89
N VAL A 396 7.60 16.09 -33.61
CA VAL A 396 8.00 16.98 -32.51
C VAL A 396 7.51 16.40 -31.18
N ILE A 397 8.43 16.12 -30.27
CA ILE A 397 8.16 15.56 -28.94
C ILE A 397 8.55 16.54 -27.84
N GLY A 398 7.85 16.48 -26.71
CA GLY A 398 8.18 17.28 -25.52
C GLY A 398 8.93 16.49 -24.48
N SER A 399 9.28 17.14 -23.38
CA SER A 399 10.10 16.55 -22.32
C SER A 399 9.36 15.52 -21.46
N GLN A 400 8.04 15.30 -21.62
CA GLN A 400 7.23 14.50 -20.68
C GLN A 400 7.82 13.12 -20.37
N GLN A 401 7.91 12.75 -19.10
CA GLN A 401 8.40 11.43 -18.68
C GLN A 401 7.57 10.78 -17.58
N TYR A 402 7.45 9.45 -17.66
CA TYR A 402 6.81 8.60 -16.64
C TYR A 402 7.81 7.61 -16.07
N VAL A 403 8.01 7.64 -14.76
CA VAL A 403 8.95 6.74 -14.06
C VAL A 403 8.22 5.99 -12.97
N ALA A 404 8.31 4.66 -13.00
CA ALA A 404 7.70 3.77 -12.01
C ALA A 404 8.79 3.06 -11.20
N VAL A 405 9.02 3.52 -9.98
CA VAL A 405 9.94 2.92 -9.01
C VAL A 405 9.27 1.76 -8.28
N ILE A 406 9.80 0.56 -8.49
CA ILE A 406 9.25 -0.71 -8.02
C ILE A 406 10.21 -1.28 -6.98
N GLY A 407 9.75 -1.48 -5.75
CA GLY A 407 10.57 -2.10 -4.71
C GLY A 407 9.78 -2.55 -3.49
N GLY A 408 10.31 -3.57 -2.80
CA GLY A 408 9.74 -4.08 -1.56
C GLY A 408 9.66 -3.04 -0.45
N SER A 409 8.91 -3.32 0.61
CA SER A 409 8.85 -2.45 1.79
C SER A 409 10.23 -2.37 2.48
N GLY A 410 10.74 -1.15 2.68
CA GLY A 410 12.09 -0.95 3.25
C GLY A 410 13.26 -1.10 2.26
N SER A 411 13.00 -1.24 0.96
CA SER A 411 14.04 -1.29 -0.10
C SER A 411 14.80 0.02 -0.32
N GLY A 412 14.35 1.13 0.26
CA GLY A 412 14.89 2.47 -0.02
C GLY A 412 14.19 3.22 -1.14
N LYS A 413 13.12 2.66 -1.73
CA LYS A 413 12.27 3.34 -2.72
C LYS A 413 11.79 4.73 -2.29
N GLY A 414 11.60 4.97 -0.98
CA GLY A 414 11.20 6.27 -0.43
C GLY A 414 12.17 7.42 -0.74
N ASN A 415 13.45 7.12 -1.03
CA ASN A 415 14.44 8.15 -1.37
C ASN A 415 14.05 8.93 -2.65
N CYS A 416 13.32 8.32 -3.60
CA CYS A 416 12.83 9.04 -4.77
C CYS A 416 11.80 10.12 -4.41
N THR A 417 11.00 9.88 -3.35
CA THR A 417 10.02 10.85 -2.86
C THR A 417 10.71 12.01 -2.14
N SER A 418 11.79 11.73 -1.40
CA SER A 418 12.62 12.77 -0.81
C SER A 418 13.27 13.64 -1.89
N LEU A 419 13.91 13.02 -2.89
CA LEU A 419 14.52 13.75 -4.00
C LEU A 419 13.50 14.62 -4.76
N TYR A 420 12.31 14.07 -5.03
CA TYR A 420 11.23 14.83 -5.67
C TYR A 420 10.90 16.11 -4.89
N LYS A 421 10.77 16.02 -3.55
CA LYS A 421 10.47 17.18 -2.70
C LYS A 421 11.60 18.22 -2.75
N ASP A 422 12.85 17.77 -2.61
CA ASP A 422 14.02 18.64 -2.64
C ASP A 422 14.11 19.42 -3.97
N MET A 423 13.77 18.79 -5.10
CA MET A 423 13.82 19.42 -6.42
C MET A 423 12.73 20.45 -6.66
N ILE A 424 11.56 20.32 -6.02
CA ILE A 424 10.43 21.24 -6.25
C ILE A 424 10.32 22.34 -5.20
N GLU A 425 10.97 22.19 -4.04
CA GLU A 425 10.78 23.04 -2.86
C GLU A 425 11.03 24.52 -3.17
N ASN A 426 12.14 24.83 -3.85
CA ASN A 426 12.58 26.20 -4.15
C ASN A 426 12.20 26.70 -5.55
N THR A 427 11.44 25.90 -6.32
CA THR A 427 11.03 26.22 -7.69
C THR A 427 9.52 26.05 -7.83
N LEU A 428 9.08 24.85 -8.20
CA LEU A 428 7.72 24.54 -8.61
C LEU A 428 6.71 24.66 -7.46
N ALA A 429 7.06 24.26 -6.23
CA ALA A 429 6.12 24.27 -5.11
C ALA A 429 5.80 25.69 -4.62
N GLN A 430 6.81 26.56 -4.50
CA GLN A 430 6.62 27.96 -4.15
C GLN A 430 5.85 28.70 -5.25
N HIS A 431 6.20 28.47 -6.52
CA HIS A 431 5.47 29.07 -7.63
C HIS A 431 4.03 28.54 -7.74
N ASP A 432 3.79 27.24 -7.59
CA ASP A 432 2.43 26.68 -7.65
C ASP A 432 1.50 27.30 -6.60
N ALA A 433 2.01 27.57 -5.39
CA ALA A 433 1.27 28.27 -4.34
C ALA A 433 0.92 29.72 -4.73
N LEU A 434 1.89 30.48 -5.26
CA LEU A 434 1.68 31.85 -5.75
C LEU A 434 0.71 31.89 -6.94
N GLU A 435 0.87 30.96 -7.88
CA GLU A 435 -0.01 30.81 -9.04
C GLU A 435 -1.43 30.43 -8.61
N TRP A 436 -1.59 29.64 -7.55
CA TRP A 436 -2.91 29.32 -6.99
C TRP A 436 -3.62 30.55 -6.41
N GLU A 437 -2.90 31.43 -5.73
CA GLU A 437 -3.45 32.69 -5.22
C GLU A 437 -3.92 33.59 -6.38
N LYS A 438 -3.15 33.66 -7.47
CA LYS A 438 -3.56 34.38 -8.69
C LYS A 438 -4.81 33.78 -9.33
N VAL A 439 -4.90 32.45 -9.43
CA VAL A 439 -6.09 31.75 -9.94
C VAL A 439 -7.32 32.09 -9.09
N LYS A 440 -7.18 32.05 -7.76
CA LYS A 440 -8.27 32.36 -6.84
C LYS A 440 -8.70 33.83 -6.94
N ALA A 441 -7.77 34.76 -6.96
CA ALA A 441 -8.05 36.18 -7.11
C ALA A 441 -8.75 36.48 -8.46
N ASN A 442 -8.28 35.89 -9.56
CA ASN A 442 -8.91 36.01 -10.87
C ASN A 442 -10.34 35.43 -10.87
N GLN A 443 -10.56 34.31 -10.20
CA GLN A 443 -11.89 33.71 -10.06
C GLN A 443 -12.83 34.64 -9.28
N GLU A 444 -12.38 35.20 -8.14
CA GLU A 444 -13.16 36.16 -7.36
C GLU A 444 -13.49 37.45 -8.15
N GLU A 445 -12.56 37.94 -8.98
CA GLU A 445 -12.82 39.08 -9.87
C GLU A 445 -13.83 38.75 -10.97
N ARG A 446 -13.75 37.55 -11.56
CA ARG A 446 -14.71 37.08 -12.57
C ARG A 446 -16.09 36.89 -11.98
N ASP A 447 -16.20 36.41 -10.75
CA ASP A 447 -17.48 36.26 -10.04
C ASP A 447 -18.09 37.63 -9.68
N LYS A 448 -17.27 38.58 -9.21
CA LYS A 448 -17.72 39.98 -8.97
C LYS A 448 -18.21 40.67 -10.25
N LYS A 449 -17.59 40.37 -11.39
CA LYS A 449 -17.93 40.93 -12.71
C LYS A 449 -18.77 39.97 -13.57
N ALA A 450 -19.48 39.00 -12.96
CA ALA A 450 -20.22 37.97 -13.69
C ALA A 450 -21.29 38.53 -14.65
N ASN A 451 -21.88 39.69 -14.31
CA ASN A 451 -22.90 40.39 -15.10
C ASN A 451 -22.37 41.56 -15.95
N ALA A 452 -21.05 41.79 -15.97
CA ALA A 452 -20.46 42.84 -16.80
C ALA A 452 -20.45 42.44 -18.29
N LYS A 453 -20.56 43.43 -19.18
CA LYS A 453 -20.49 43.22 -20.65
C LYS A 453 -19.16 42.60 -21.08
N GLU A 454 -18.07 42.93 -20.40
CA GLU A 454 -16.75 42.33 -20.59
C GLU A 454 -16.32 41.58 -19.34
N LYS A 455 -16.16 40.26 -19.47
CA LYS A 455 -15.68 39.40 -18.38
C LYS A 455 -14.15 39.39 -18.40
N PRO A 456 -13.47 39.49 -17.24
CA PRO A 456 -12.02 39.36 -17.19
C PRO A 456 -11.57 37.99 -17.73
N SER A 457 -10.46 37.99 -18.46
CA SER A 457 -9.85 36.76 -18.99
C SER A 457 -9.47 35.82 -17.85
N LYS A 458 -9.69 34.52 -18.06
CA LYS A 458 -9.31 33.49 -17.09
C LYS A 458 -7.78 33.44 -16.99
N TYR A 459 -7.26 33.45 -15.77
CA TYR A 459 -5.83 33.26 -15.53
C TYR A 459 -5.46 31.79 -15.67
N HIS A 460 -4.38 31.50 -16.40
CA HIS A 460 -3.96 30.16 -16.73
C HIS A 460 -2.53 29.90 -16.22
N PRO A 461 -2.34 29.12 -15.13
CA PRO A 461 -1.01 28.73 -14.68
C PRO A 461 -0.30 27.87 -15.71
N LYS A 462 1.03 27.96 -15.79
CA LYS A 462 1.84 27.14 -16.72
C LYS A 462 2.10 25.73 -16.22
N LEU A 463 2.23 25.58 -14.90
CA LEU A 463 2.52 24.30 -14.27
C LEU A 463 1.63 24.10 -13.05
N ARG A 464 1.20 22.86 -12.82
CA ARG A 464 0.43 22.48 -11.63
C ARG A 464 0.89 21.14 -11.09
N LEU A 465 1.00 21.06 -9.77
CA LEU A 465 1.25 19.80 -9.07
C LEU A 465 -0.07 19.05 -8.85
N PHE A 466 -0.07 17.72 -8.95
CA PHE A 466 -1.25 16.91 -8.64
C PHE A 466 -0.92 15.60 -7.92
N GLU A 467 -1.84 15.18 -7.04
CA GLU A 467 -1.72 13.94 -6.26
C GLU A 467 -3.00 13.07 -6.39
N THR A 468 -3.86 13.36 -7.36
CA THR A 468 -5.13 12.66 -7.60
C THR A 468 -5.07 11.71 -8.79
N ALA A 469 -5.71 10.54 -8.68
CA ALA A 469 -5.91 9.61 -9.81
C ALA A 469 -7.26 9.81 -10.54
N SER A 470 -8.08 10.77 -10.11
CA SER A 470 -9.39 11.00 -10.73
C SER A 470 -9.25 11.62 -12.13
N LYS A 471 -9.79 10.95 -13.15
CA LYS A 471 -9.82 11.44 -14.53
C LYS A 471 -10.41 12.85 -14.64
N SER A 472 -11.54 13.10 -13.98
CA SER A 472 -12.22 14.41 -14.03
C SER A 472 -11.36 15.51 -13.40
N SER A 473 -10.72 15.23 -12.27
CA SER A 473 -9.86 16.20 -11.59
C SER A 473 -8.60 16.51 -12.39
N ILE A 474 -7.97 15.50 -13.01
CA ILE A 474 -6.81 15.71 -13.89
C ILE A 474 -7.21 16.55 -15.11
N LEU A 475 -8.37 16.27 -15.72
CA LEU A 475 -8.86 17.05 -16.86
C LEU A 475 -9.20 18.49 -16.47
N GLU A 476 -9.80 18.70 -15.30
CA GLU A 476 -10.07 20.04 -14.77
C GLU A 476 -8.77 20.82 -14.56
N LEU A 477 -7.79 20.22 -13.88
CA LEU A 477 -6.47 20.82 -13.67
C LEU A 477 -5.78 21.14 -15.00
N GLN A 478 -5.77 20.22 -15.96
CA GLN A 478 -5.18 20.45 -17.28
C GLN A 478 -5.93 21.55 -18.06
N SER A 479 -7.27 21.63 -17.96
CA SER A 479 -8.06 22.67 -18.62
C SER A 479 -7.84 24.07 -18.05
N ASN A 480 -7.33 24.14 -16.82
CA ASN A 480 -6.95 25.38 -16.16
C ASN A 480 -5.53 25.82 -16.56
N LEU A 481 -4.70 24.95 -17.11
CA LEU A 481 -3.34 25.31 -17.52
C LEU A 481 -3.32 26.22 -18.76
N GLY A 482 -2.21 26.95 -18.93
CA GLY A 482 -1.89 27.72 -20.11
C GLY A 482 -1.63 26.84 -21.33
N LYS A 483 -1.52 27.46 -22.49
CA LYS A 483 -1.20 26.74 -23.73
C LYS A 483 0.20 26.12 -23.57
N ASN A 484 0.32 24.81 -23.78
CA ASN A 484 1.53 24.02 -23.54
C ASN A 484 1.93 23.78 -22.07
N GLY A 485 1.10 24.18 -21.10
CA GLY A 485 1.36 23.92 -19.70
C GLY A 485 1.37 22.43 -19.34
N MET A 486 2.07 22.07 -18.26
CA MET A 486 2.26 20.68 -17.85
C MET A 486 1.79 20.39 -16.42
N LEU A 487 1.23 19.19 -16.23
CA LEU A 487 0.98 18.61 -14.92
C LEU A 487 2.17 17.77 -14.45
N LEU A 488 2.62 18.01 -13.22
CA LEU A 488 3.61 17.14 -12.55
C LEU A 488 2.92 16.39 -11.41
N GLY A 489 2.93 15.06 -11.50
CA GLY A 489 2.34 14.19 -10.49
C GLY A 489 3.38 13.40 -9.71
N GLN A 490 3.07 13.12 -8.44
CA GLN A 490 3.85 12.20 -7.62
C GLN A 490 2.92 11.26 -6.84
N PHE A 491 3.17 9.96 -6.96
CA PHE A 491 2.49 8.93 -6.19
C PHE A 491 3.52 8.17 -5.36
N SER A 492 3.69 8.53 -4.07
CA SER A 492 4.66 7.91 -3.17
C SER A 492 4.38 6.44 -2.89
N GLU A 493 3.10 6.05 -2.91
CA GLU A 493 2.65 4.67 -2.79
C GLU A 493 1.42 4.45 -3.66
N VAL A 494 1.60 3.73 -4.78
CA VAL A 494 0.49 3.31 -5.67
C VAL A 494 -0.58 2.49 -4.90
N ASP A 495 -0.20 1.86 -3.79
CA ASP A 495 -1.10 1.16 -2.86
C ASP A 495 -2.14 2.08 -2.19
N GLY A 496 -1.81 3.35 -1.94
CA GLY A 496 -2.74 4.31 -1.31
C GLY A 496 -3.86 4.80 -2.24
N LEU A 497 -3.66 4.71 -3.56
CA LEU A 497 -4.60 5.16 -4.58
C LEU A 497 -5.69 4.12 -4.89
N SER A 498 -5.50 2.85 -4.51
CA SER A 498 -6.35 1.72 -4.93
C SER A 498 -7.67 1.54 -4.17
N ASN A 499 -7.96 2.37 -3.15
CA ASN A 499 -9.29 2.38 -2.55
C ASN A 499 -10.33 3.10 -3.44
N ALA A 500 -9.88 3.83 -4.48
CA ALA A 500 -10.73 4.20 -5.59
C ALA A 500 -10.68 3.06 -6.63
N THR A 501 -11.78 2.32 -6.74
CA THR A 501 -12.23 1.40 -7.81
C THR A 501 -11.17 0.86 -8.79
N LYS A 502 -11.14 -0.47 -9.03
CA LYS A 502 -10.27 -1.15 -10.04
C LYS A 502 -10.18 -0.44 -11.41
N THR A 503 -11.18 0.36 -11.78
CA THR A 503 -11.27 1.19 -13.00
C THR A 503 -10.40 2.45 -13.01
N ALA A 504 -9.99 3.01 -11.87
CA ALA A 504 -9.30 4.31 -11.80
C ALA A 504 -7.96 4.33 -12.57
N PHE A 505 -7.19 3.25 -12.49
CA PHE A 505 -5.92 3.13 -13.22
C PHE A 505 -6.09 2.83 -14.72
N SER A 506 -7.23 2.27 -15.13
CA SER A 506 -7.56 2.11 -16.56
C SER A 506 -7.96 3.44 -17.18
N ASP A 507 -8.62 4.32 -16.41
CA ASP A 507 -9.05 5.63 -16.89
C ASP A 507 -7.87 6.61 -16.97
N ILE A 508 -6.96 6.59 -15.98
CA ILE A 508 -5.75 7.42 -16.02
C ILE A 508 -4.79 6.99 -17.14
N SER A 509 -4.74 5.69 -17.50
CA SER A 509 -3.84 5.21 -18.57
C SER A 509 -4.15 5.83 -19.93
N VAL A 510 -5.42 6.13 -20.22
CA VAL A 510 -5.81 6.87 -21.44
C VAL A 510 -5.26 8.29 -21.41
N LEU A 511 -5.34 8.97 -20.25
CA LEU A 511 -4.81 10.32 -20.09
C LEU A 511 -3.29 10.36 -20.18
N LEU A 512 -2.59 9.39 -19.57
CA LEU A 512 -1.13 9.29 -19.63
C LEU A 512 -0.64 9.00 -21.06
N ARG A 513 -1.31 8.12 -21.81
CA ARG A 513 -0.97 7.90 -23.23
C ARG A 513 -1.12 9.18 -24.06
N LYS A 514 -2.21 9.92 -23.87
CA LYS A 514 -2.40 11.21 -24.55
C LYS A 514 -1.41 12.26 -24.07
N GLY A 515 -1.08 12.28 -22.78
CA GLY A 515 -0.10 13.20 -22.20
C GLY A 515 1.32 12.96 -22.75
N TRP A 516 1.68 11.70 -22.97
CA TRP A 516 2.94 11.32 -23.62
C TRP A 516 3.02 11.86 -25.06
N ASP A 517 1.96 11.63 -25.83
CA ASP A 517 1.90 12.01 -27.24
C ASP A 517 1.58 13.50 -27.45
N MET A 518 1.29 14.24 -26.37
CA MET A 518 0.78 15.63 -26.37
C MET A 518 -0.53 15.80 -27.17
N ASP A 519 -1.35 14.76 -27.15
CA ASP A 519 -2.60 14.68 -27.90
C ASP A 519 -3.76 15.40 -27.18
N VAL A 520 -4.73 15.81 -27.98
CA VAL A 520 -5.95 16.44 -27.48
C VAL A 520 -6.90 15.38 -26.89
N HIS A 521 -7.26 15.55 -25.63
CA HIS A 521 -8.40 14.88 -25.04
C HIS A 521 -9.67 15.68 -25.31
N ARG A 522 -10.68 15.00 -25.87
CA ARG A 522 -12.01 15.55 -26.11
C ARG A 522 -13.00 14.78 -25.27
N GLN A 523 -13.77 15.48 -24.45
CA GLN A 523 -14.85 14.89 -23.68
C GLN A 523 -16.16 15.56 -24.08
N PHE A 524 -17.10 14.74 -24.55
CA PHE A 524 -18.46 15.15 -24.91
C PHE A 524 -19.40 14.63 -23.82
N TYR A 525 -19.92 15.51 -22.97
CA TYR A 525 -21.06 15.19 -22.11
C TYR A 525 -22.32 15.81 -22.71
N MET A 526 -23.45 15.10 -22.69
CA MET A 526 -24.75 15.64 -23.11
C MET A 526 -25.57 16.02 -21.86
N SER A 527 -25.51 17.29 -21.45
CA SER A 527 -26.51 17.92 -20.57
C SER A 527 -26.61 19.43 -20.87
N GLU A 528 -27.70 20.11 -20.46
CA GLU A 528 -28.02 21.51 -20.81
C GLU A 528 -27.00 22.56 -20.34
N ALA A 529 -26.03 22.20 -19.48
CA ALA A 529 -24.95 23.07 -18.99
C ALA A 529 -23.54 22.62 -19.44
N SER A 530 -23.44 21.70 -20.40
CA SER A 530 -22.20 20.98 -20.71
C SER A 530 -21.18 21.79 -21.54
N CYS A 531 -19.96 21.87 -21.01
CA CYS A 531 -18.78 22.37 -21.71
C CYS A 531 -18.14 21.24 -22.54
N ASN A 532 -18.18 21.35 -23.87
CA ASN A 532 -17.30 20.60 -24.77
C ASN A 532 -15.86 21.03 -24.47
N THR A 533 -15.13 20.22 -23.70
CA THR A 533 -13.76 20.58 -23.30
C THR A 533 -12.78 19.85 -24.22
N GLN A 534 -11.99 20.62 -24.96
CA GLN A 534 -10.84 20.13 -25.71
C GLN A 534 -9.60 20.57 -24.95
N VAL A 535 -8.83 19.60 -24.45
CA VAL A 535 -7.66 19.87 -23.62
C VAL A 535 -6.47 19.15 -24.21
N GLN A 536 -5.40 19.88 -24.54
CA GLN A 536 -4.13 19.28 -24.90
C GLN A 536 -3.48 18.71 -23.63
N MET A 537 -3.21 17.41 -23.62
CA MET A 537 -2.66 16.75 -22.44
C MET A 537 -1.15 16.90 -22.40
N SER A 538 -0.58 17.24 -21.25
CA SER A 538 0.87 17.24 -21.02
C SER A 538 1.09 16.89 -19.56
N ILE A 539 1.65 15.71 -19.30
CA ILE A 539 1.80 15.16 -17.94
C ILE A 539 3.20 14.58 -17.82
N SER A 540 3.88 14.87 -16.71
CA SER A 540 5.03 14.12 -16.21
C SER A 540 4.68 13.48 -14.86
N LEU A 541 5.14 12.26 -14.60
CA LEU A 541 4.67 11.47 -13.46
C LEU A 541 5.79 10.63 -12.83
N LEU A 542 5.97 10.78 -11.52
CA LEU A 542 6.79 9.90 -10.71
C LEU A 542 5.90 9.00 -9.84
N MET A 543 6.11 7.69 -9.92
CA MET A 543 5.34 6.71 -9.16
C MET A 543 6.30 5.82 -8.37
N ALA A 544 5.95 5.49 -7.13
CA ALA A 544 6.65 4.53 -6.31
C ALA A 544 5.67 3.52 -5.69
N GLY A 545 6.04 2.23 -5.67
CA GLY A 545 5.13 1.18 -5.26
C GLY A 545 5.82 -0.17 -5.04
N THR A 546 5.07 -1.10 -4.45
CA THR A 546 5.45 -2.52 -4.36
C THR A 546 5.33 -3.20 -5.73
N VAL A 547 5.95 -4.37 -5.89
CA VAL A 547 5.86 -5.18 -7.13
C VAL A 547 4.40 -5.45 -7.47
N LYS A 548 3.65 -5.92 -6.49
CA LYS A 548 2.24 -6.24 -6.64
C LYS A 548 1.41 -5.04 -7.08
N ALA A 549 1.56 -3.89 -6.42
CA ALA A 549 0.83 -2.67 -6.78
C ALA A 549 1.15 -2.24 -8.22
N MET A 550 2.41 -2.31 -8.61
CA MET A 550 2.87 -1.82 -9.91
C MET A 550 2.51 -2.80 -11.03
N LEU A 551 2.78 -4.09 -10.87
CA LEU A 551 2.55 -5.09 -11.91
C LEU A 551 1.09 -5.51 -12.03
N GLU A 552 0.33 -5.60 -10.94
CA GLU A 552 -1.08 -6.03 -11.03
C GLU A 552 -2.03 -4.86 -11.28
N ARG A 553 -1.74 -3.66 -10.77
CA ARG A 553 -2.69 -2.53 -10.81
C ARG A 553 -2.32 -1.50 -11.86
N LEU A 554 -1.11 -0.95 -11.81
CA LEU A 554 -0.68 0.06 -12.79
C LEU A 554 -0.49 -0.58 -14.18
N PHE A 555 0.29 -1.66 -14.23
CA PHE A 555 0.53 -2.45 -15.43
C PHE A 555 -0.32 -3.73 -15.42
N GLY A 556 -1.59 -3.69 -15.02
CA GLY A 556 -2.49 -4.83 -15.20
C GLY A 556 -2.71 -5.16 -16.69
N GLU A 557 -3.37 -6.30 -16.99
CA GLU A 557 -3.58 -6.80 -18.37
C GLU A 557 -4.04 -5.69 -19.35
N ASN A 558 -5.10 -4.95 -19.01
CA ASN A 558 -5.63 -3.86 -19.84
C ASN A 558 -4.63 -2.72 -20.12
N ASN A 559 -3.73 -2.44 -19.17
CA ASN A 559 -2.76 -1.34 -19.29
C ASN A 559 -1.45 -1.79 -19.96
N ARG A 560 -1.10 -3.08 -19.86
CA ARG A 560 -0.02 -3.69 -20.65
C ARG A 560 -0.39 -3.62 -22.12
N GLU A 561 -1.54 -4.18 -22.49
CA GLU A 561 -1.99 -4.21 -23.89
C GLU A 561 -2.36 -2.83 -24.43
N GLY A 562 -2.74 -1.90 -23.55
CA GLY A 562 -3.04 -0.51 -23.94
C GLY A 562 -1.82 0.31 -24.37
N GLY A 563 -0.58 -0.17 -24.20
CA GLY A 563 0.63 0.55 -24.60
C GLY A 563 1.11 1.62 -23.61
N LEU A 564 0.59 1.63 -22.38
CA LEU A 564 1.15 2.43 -21.29
C LEU A 564 2.54 1.90 -20.88
N MET A 565 2.71 0.58 -20.91
CA MET A 565 3.97 -0.09 -20.56
C MET A 565 5.17 0.40 -21.37
N GLN A 566 5.00 0.71 -22.66
CA GLN A 566 6.06 1.22 -23.54
C GLN A 566 6.33 2.72 -23.35
N ARG A 567 5.54 3.43 -22.53
CA ARG A 567 5.66 4.88 -22.29
C ARG A 567 6.11 5.21 -20.86
N CYS A 568 6.42 4.18 -20.05
CA CYS A 568 6.86 4.35 -18.68
C CYS A 568 8.16 3.60 -18.46
N ILE A 569 9.12 4.24 -17.79
CA ILE A 569 10.40 3.65 -17.41
C ILE A 569 10.22 2.92 -16.08
N PRO A 570 10.24 1.57 -16.05
CA PRO A 570 10.20 0.85 -14.80
C PRO A 570 11.60 0.78 -14.19
N VAL A 571 11.68 1.05 -12.90
CA VAL A 571 12.94 1.11 -12.14
C VAL A 571 12.83 0.16 -10.97
N LEU A 572 13.50 -0.97 -11.08
CA LEU A 572 13.50 -1.97 -10.02
C LEU A 572 14.57 -1.63 -8.97
N VAL A 573 14.17 -1.61 -7.70
CA VAL A 573 15.06 -1.35 -6.56
C VAL A 573 15.41 -2.68 -5.89
N PRO A 574 16.68 -3.14 -5.95
CA PRO A 574 17.08 -4.40 -5.34
C PRO A 574 16.85 -4.38 -3.82
N THR A 575 16.26 -5.43 -3.28
CA THR A 575 16.23 -5.66 -1.84
C THR A 575 17.57 -6.27 -1.41
N GLU A 576 18.62 -5.44 -1.28
CA GLU A 576 19.85 -5.93 -0.65
C GLU A 576 19.57 -6.41 0.78
N LYS A 577 20.44 -7.31 1.31
CA LYS A 577 20.37 -7.86 2.68
C LYS A 577 19.94 -6.76 3.64
N ARG A 578 18.73 -6.86 4.21
CA ARG A 578 18.11 -5.85 5.08
C ARG A 578 19.16 -5.27 6.03
N THR A 579 19.65 -4.07 5.73
CA THR A 579 20.65 -3.43 6.57
C THR A 579 19.92 -2.81 7.75
N PHE A 580 20.19 -3.31 8.96
CA PHE A 580 19.63 -2.73 10.19
C PHE A 580 20.05 -1.27 10.42
N ARG A 581 21.09 -0.81 9.71
CA ARG A 581 21.51 0.59 9.72
C ARG A 581 20.86 1.34 8.57
N PRO A 582 20.26 2.53 8.82
CA PRO A 582 19.90 3.42 7.73
C PRO A 582 21.15 3.76 6.91
N PRO A 583 21.04 3.92 5.58
CA PRO A 583 22.15 4.32 4.74
C PRO A 583 22.71 5.65 5.27
N ARG A 584 24.05 5.76 5.36
CA ARG A 584 24.69 7.04 5.68
C ARG A 584 24.44 7.97 4.50
N GLN A 585 23.61 8.99 4.69
CA GLN A 585 23.53 10.08 3.72
C GLN A 585 24.84 10.85 3.76
N ASN A 586 25.42 11.07 2.58
CA ASN A 586 26.45 12.08 2.44
C ASN A 586 25.74 13.44 2.48
N PHE A 587 26.29 14.42 3.19
CA PHE A 587 25.73 15.76 3.15
C PHE A 587 26.40 16.53 2.02
N LEU A 588 25.60 17.11 1.13
CA LEU A 588 26.07 18.17 0.25
C LEU A 588 26.46 19.36 1.12
N ASN A 589 27.55 20.01 0.78
CA ASN A 589 27.91 21.26 1.43
C ASN A 589 26.94 22.39 0.99
N ALA A 590 26.95 23.51 1.72
CA ALA A 590 25.99 24.60 1.47
C ALA A 590 26.16 25.23 0.07
N GLU A 591 27.36 25.16 -0.52
CA GLU A 591 27.64 25.68 -1.86
C GLU A 591 27.06 24.76 -2.94
N GLU A 592 27.25 23.45 -2.81
CA GLU A 592 26.69 22.45 -3.72
C GLU A 592 25.16 22.47 -3.73
N ILE A 593 24.52 22.65 -2.57
CA ILE A 593 23.05 22.81 -2.49
C ILE A 593 22.61 24.06 -3.26
N ARG A 594 23.33 25.17 -3.10
CA ARG A 594 23.05 26.40 -3.85
C ARG A 594 23.25 26.22 -5.34
N MET A 595 24.30 25.52 -5.77
CA MET A 595 24.54 25.23 -7.19
C MET A 595 23.41 24.40 -7.79
N ARG A 596 23.00 23.33 -7.11
CA ARG A 596 21.87 22.47 -7.51
C ARG A 596 20.58 23.27 -7.66
N ASP A 597 20.26 24.07 -6.65
CA ASP A 597 19.02 24.87 -6.64
C ASP A 597 19.06 25.98 -7.70
N ASN A 598 20.22 26.61 -7.91
CA ASN A 598 20.42 27.61 -8.95
C ASN A 598 20.23 27.02 -10.36
N ASP A 599 20.78 25.84 -10.63
CA ASP A 599 20.61 25.14 -11.93
C ASP A 599 19.11 24.86 -12.20
N LEU A 600 18.36 24.40 -11.19
CA LEU A 600 16.91 24.17 -11.30
C LEU A 600 16.13 25.48 -11.51
N ILE A 601 16.46 26.51 -10.74
CA ILE A 601 15.85 27.84 -10.87
C ILE A 601 16.15 28.44 -12.25
N GLU A 602 17.36 28.29 -12.76
CA GLU A 602 17.75 28.77 -14.09
C GLU A 602 16.94 28.07 -15.19
N LEU A 603 16.86 26.73 -15.15
CA LEU A 603 16.06 25.97 -16.12
C LEU A 603 14.60 26.41 -16.09
N TYR A 604 14.02 26.55 -14.90
CA TYR A 604 12.64 26.97 -14.74
C TYR A 604 12.41 28.41 -15.20
N ASN A 605 13.32 29.34 -14.92
CA ASN A 605 13.21 30.72 -15.39
C ASN A 605 13.32 30.83 -16.91
N LYS A 606 14.17 30.01 -17.55
CA LYS A 606 14.22 29.90 -19.03
C LYS A 606 12.87 29.42 -19.58
N ASP A 607 12.26 28.42 -18.96
CA ASP A 607 10.94 27.93 -19.35
C ASP A 607 9.84 28.98 -19.14
N LEU A 608 9.86 29.71 -18.02
CA LEU A 608 8.93 30.79 -17.75
C LEU A 608 9.06 31.94 -18.75
N ALA A 609 10.28 32.25 -19.18
CA ALA A 609 10.56 33.32 -20.14
C ALA A 609 9.94 33.06 -21.52
N LEU A 610 9.68 31.80 -21.89
CA LEU A 610 9.05 31.44 -23.17
C LEU A 610 7.56 31.82 -23.25
N GLY A 611 6.92 32.26 -22.15
CA GLY A 611 5.50 32.61 -22.22
C GLY A 611 4.64 31.40 -22.61
N ASP A 612 3.78 31.56 -23.62
CA ASP A 612 3.01 30.47 -24.24
C ASP A 612 3.72 29.88 -25.49
N GLU A 613 4.91 30.37 -25.81
CA GLU A 613 5.70 29.92 -26.95
C GLU A 613 6.40 28.59 -26.66
N VAL A 614 6.84 27.94 -27.74
CA VAL A 614 7.50 26.64 -27.69
C VAL A 614 8.85 26.77 -28.37
N GLN A 615 9.90 26.36 -27.69
CA GLN A 615 11.24 26.33 -28.25
C GLN A 615 11.58 24.92 -28.74
N ILE A 616 11.89 24.79 -30.02
CA ILE A 616 12.39 23.53 -30.60
C ILE A 616 13.91 23.54 -30.53
N LEU A 617 14.47 22.58 -29.82
CA LEU A 617 15.90 22.33 -29.72
C LEU A 617 16.35 21.43 -30.88
N ASP A 618 17.48 21.79 -31.48
CA ASP A 618 18.18 20.95 -32.43
C ASP A 618 19.17 20.05 -31.65
N LEU A 619 19.04 18.73 -31.83
CA LEU A 619 19.76 17.71 -31.05
C LEU A 619 20.47 16.68 -31.95
N PRO A 620 21.41 17.11 -32.82
CA PRO A 620 22.08 16.23 -33.77
C PRO A 620 22.92 15.13 -33.12
N LEU A 621 23.59 15.41 -31.99
CA LEU A 621 24.43 14.41 -31.33
C LEU A 621 23.57 13.32 -30.68
N MET A 622 22.48 13.71 -30.04
CA MET A 622 21.51 12.77 -29.47
C MET A 622 20.81 11.96 -30.57
N THR A 623 20.41 12.60 -31.67
CA THR A 623 19.79 11.94 -32.83
C THR A 623 20.68 10.81 -33.34
N LYS A 624 21.96 11.11 -33.59
CA LYS A 624 22.94 10.13 -34.03
C LYS A 624 23.13 8.99 -33.02
N ALA A 625 23.23 9.31 -31.73
CA ALA A 625 23.40 8.27 -30.70
C ALA A 625 22.18 7.33 -30.58
N ILE A 626 20.97 7.82 -30.89
CA ILE A 626 19.76 6.98 -30.96
C ILE A 626 19.80 6.08 -32.20
N GLU A 627 20.22 6.60 -33.35
CA GLU A 627 20.41 5.83 -34.59
C GLU A 627 21.43 4.71 -34.39
N ASP A 628 22.63 5.05 -33.88
CA ASP A 628 23.70 4.09 -33.59
C ASP A 628 23.19 2.98 -32.64
N TRP A 629 22.35 3.33 -31.65
CA TRP A 629 21.78 2.35 -30.73
C TRP A 629 20.74 1.43 -31.39
N PHE A 630 19.89 1.96 -32.28
CA PHE A 630 18.95 1.12 -33.05
C PHE A 630 19.69 0.19 -34.01
N ASP A 631 20.76 0.64 -34.66
CA ASP A 631 21.60 -0.19 -35.51
C ASP A 631 22.22 -1.35 -34.71
N GLU A 632 22.72 -1.08 -33.49
CA GLU A 632 23.22 -2.11 -32.57
C GLU A 632 22.14 -3.14 -32.18
N LEU A 633 20.90 -2.69 -31.94
CA LEU A 633 19.78 -3.57 -31.66
C LEU A 633 19.39 -4.41 -32.88
N GLU A 634 19.37 -3.83 -34.07
CA GLU A 634 19.06 -4.54 -35.31
C GLU A 634 20.08 -5.64 -35.60
N VAL A 635 21.38 -5.36 -35.40
CA VAL A 635 22.43 -6.39 -35.51
C VAL A 635 22.18 -7.52 -34.51
N ARG A 636 21.90 -7.21 -33.24
CA ARG A 636 21.63 -8.23 -32.21
C ARG A 636 20.37 -9.05 -32.51
N TYR A 637 19.34 -8.43 -33.07
CA TYR A 637 18.12 -9.12 -33.49
C TYR A 637 18.39 -10.08 -34.65
N ASN A 638 19.12 -9.61 -35.68
CA ASN A 638 19.50 -10.43 -36.83
C ASN A 638 20.45 -11.60 -36.45
N ASP A 639 21.28 -11.42 -35.42
CA ASP A 639 22.14 -12.47 -34.86
C ASP A 639 21.38 -13.46 -33.97
N GLY A 640 20.07 -13.26 -33.75
CA GLY A 640 19.24 -14.11 -32.89
C GLY A 640 19.51 -13.93 -31.40
N LEU A 641 20.15 -12.82 -31.00
CA LEU A 641 20.43 -12.47 -29.60
C LEU A 641 19.30 -11.68 -28.93
N LEU A 642 18.28 -11.27 -29.70
CA LEU A 642 17.08 -10.60 -29.22
C LEU A 642 15.84 -11.33 -29.72
N THR A 643 14.83 -11.41 -28.87
CA THR A 643 13.49 -11.91 -29.19
C THR A 643 12.64 -10.85 -29.87
N ASP A 644 11.55 -11.25 -30.54
CA ASP A 644 10.57 -10.32 -31.14
C ASP A 644 9.98 -9.38 -30.08
N ALA A 645 9.72 -9.90 -28.88
CA ALA A 645 9.24 -9.09 -27.77
C ALA A 645 10.24 -8.01 -27.32
N GLU A 646 11.54 -8.34 -27.28
CA GLU A 646 12.58 -7.38 -26.92
C GLU A 646 12.77 -6.32 -28.01
N ALA A 647 12.63 -6.69 -29.28
CA ALA A 647 12.59 -5.76 -30.39
C ALA A 647 11.39 -4.80 -30.26
N ASP A 648 10.17 -5.32 -30.06
CA ASP A 648 8.93 -4.52 -29.91
C ASP A 648 9.00 -3.53 -28.73
N LEU A 649 9.64 -3.92 -27.63
CA LEU A 649 9.82 -3.05 -26.45
C LEU A 649 10.86 -1.94 -26.67
N SER A 650 11.72 -2.04 -27.68
CA SER A 650 12.75 -1.04 -27.98
C SER A 650 12.22 0.24 -28.65
N HIS A 651 11.09 0.18 -29.37
CA HIS A 651 10.62 1.24 -30.26
C HIS A 651 10.48 2.63 -29.60
N ARG A 652 10.08 2.67 -28.32
CA ARG A 652 9.88 3.92 -27.56
C ARG A 652 11.08 4.29 -26.70
N CYS A 653 12.11 3.45 -26.62
CA CYS A 653 13.28 3.72 -25.81
C CYS A 653 14.10 4.90 -26.34
N GLY A 654 14.21 5.07 -27.65
CA GLY A 654 14.81 6.26 -28.26
C GLY A 654 14.06 7.55 -27.89
N GLU A 655 12.74 7.49 -27.71
CA GLU A 655 11.98 8.64 -27.20
C GLU A 655 12.35 8.96 -25.74
N PHE A 656 12.61 7.97 -24.87
CA PHE A 656 13.11 8.24 -23.51
C PHE A 656 14.46 8.97 -23.54
N MET A 657 15.37 8.59 -24.43
CA MET A 657 16.68 9.24 -24.57
C MET A 657 16.50 10.71 -24.99
N MET A 658 15.71 10.96 -26.03
CA MET A 658 15.46 12.31 -26.53
C MET A 658 14.76 13.19 -25.47
N ARG A 659 13.77 12.63 -24.76
CA ARG A 659 13.04 13.32 -23.69
C ARG A 659 13.94 13.66 -22.50
N ALA A 660 14.94 12.83 -22.20
CA ALA A 660 15.91 13.09 -21.14
C ALA A 660 16.91 14.19 -21.55
N ALA A 661 17.23 14.28 -22.84
CA ALA A 661 18.16 15.28 -23.37
C ALA A 661 17.56 16.71 -23.35
N ILE A 662 16.28 16.87 -23.66
CA ILE A 662 15.59 18.17 -23.73
C ILE A 662 15.86 19.07 -22.50
N PRO A 663 15.56 18.67 -21.25
CA PRO A 663 15.77 19.54 -20.09
C PRO A 663 17.26 19.81 -19.82
N LEU A 664 18.15 18.86 -20.11
CA LEU A 664 19.59 19.03 -19.91
C LEU A 664 20.20 20.02 -20.91
N VAL A 665 19.81 19.92 -22.17
CA VAL A 665 20.27 20.85 -23.22
C VAL A 665 19.63 22.22 -23.06
N ALA A 666 18.37 22.29 -22.62
CA ALA A 666 17.74 23.57 -22.26
C ALA A 666 18.49 24.29 -21.11
N LEU A 667 18.98 23.54 -20.13
CA LEU A 667 19.79 24.09 -19.04
C LEU A 667 21.15 24.57 -19.54
N TYR A 668 21.93 23.70 -20.19
CA TYR A 668 23.32 23.99 -20.55
C TYR A 668 23.49 24.77 -21.86
N GLY A 669 22.44 24.88 -22.67
CA GLY A 669 22.44 25.55 -23.98
C GLY A 669 23.22 24.81 -25.08
N LYS A 670 23.75 23.62 -24.81
CA LYS A 670 24.50 22.80 -25.78
C LYS A 670 24.41 21.31 -25.46
N GLU A 671 24.53 20.49 -26.50
CA GLU A 671 24.74 19.06 -26.37
C GLU A 671 26.20 18.78 -25.96
N THR A 672 26.38 18.09 -24.83
CA THR A 672 27.70 17.62 -24.38
C THR A 672 27.75 16.11 -24.42
N ARG A 673 28.95 15.54 -24.47
CA ARG A 673 29.11 14.09 -24.48
C ARG A 673 28.54 13.44 -23.22
N GLU A 674 28.70 14.09 -22.06
CA GLU A 674 28.16 13.63 -20.79
C GLU A 674 26.62 13.57 -20.80
N ILE A 675 25.96 14.51 -21.49
CA ILE A 675 24.49 14.48 -21.68
C ILE A 675 24.11 13.30 -22.57
N VAL A 676 24.77 13.14 -23.71
CA VAL A 676 24.46 12.06 -24.67
C VAL A 676 24.67 10.68 -24.05
N ASP A 677 25.81 10.47 -23.37
CA ASP A 677 26.13 9.20 -22.71
C ASP A 677 25.11 8.86 -21.60
N PHE A 678 24.71 9.88 -20.81
CA PHE A 678 23.66 9.72 -19.79
C PHE A 678 22.29 9.41 -20.40
N CYS A 679 21.87 10.15 -21.43
CA CYS A 679 20.58 9.96 -22.08
C CYS A 679 20.49 8.61 -22.80
N ARG A 680 21.59 8.16 -23.43
CA ARG A 680 21.70 6.81 -23.98
C ARG A 680 21.53 5.75 -22.90
N TRP A 681 22.23 5.91 -21.76
CA TRP A 681 22.04 5.02 -20.60
C TRP A 681 20.59 4.97 -20.12
N VAL A 682 19.86 6.09 -20.10
CA VAL A 682 18.43 6.11 -19.74
C VAL A 682 17.60 5.19 -20.65
N GLY A 683 17.80 5.26 -21.96
CA GLY A 683 17.07 4.42 -22.92
C GLY A 683 17.47 2.95 -22.84
N GLU A 684 18.76 2.64 -22.73
CA GLU A 684 19.27 1.27 -22.55
C GLU A 684 18.77 0.64 -21.25
N PHE A 685 18.79 1.40 -20.15
CA PHE A 685 18.28 0.94 -18.86
C PHE A 685 16.77 0.68 -18.94
N ALA A 686 16.01 1.60 -19.54
CA ALA A 686 14.56 1.44 -19.74
C ALA A 686 14.24 0.20 -20.59
N HIS A 687 14.99 -0.03 -21.68
CA HIS A 687 14.85 -1.21 -22.52
C HIS A 687 15.09 -2.49 -21.71
N TYR A 688 16.21 -2.54 -20.97
CA TYR A 688 16.56 -3.70 -20.14
C TYR A 688 15.47 -4.03 -19.09
N THR A 689 14.99 -3.02 -18.37
CA THR A 689 13.99 -3.25 -17.32
C THR A 689 12.61 -3.59 -17.87
N MET A 690 12.21 -3.00 -19.00
CA MET A 690 10.96 -3.36 -19.69
C MET A 690 11.01 -4.80 -20.21
N CYS A 691 12.12 -5.22 -20.83
CA CYS A 691 12.30 -6.59 -21.30
C CYS A 691 12.23 -7.59 -20.13
N ARG A 692 12.85 -7.25 -18.99
CA ARG A 692 12.81 -8.11 -17.80
C ARG A 692 11.41 -8.25 -17.20
N LEU A 693 10.64 -7.16 -17.16
CA LEU A 693 9.31 -7.17 -16.54
C LEU A 693 8.20 -7.69 -17.45
N PHE A 694 8.32 -7.42 -18.75
CA PHE A 694 7.22 -7.62 -19.68
C PHE A 694 7.54 -8.52 -20.87
N GLY A 695 8.82 -8.84 -21.12
CA GLY A 695 9.26 -9.59 -22.29
C GLY A 695 8.52 -10.91 -22.48
N HIS A 696 8.40 -11.72 -21.43
CA HIS A 696 7.67 -12.99 -21.48
C HIS A 696 6.17 -12.80 -21.81
N SER A 697 5.54 -11.75 -21.27
CA SER A 697 4.13 -11.46 -21.53
C SER A 697 3.90 -11.03 -22.98
N VAL A 698 4.79 -10.19 -23.50
CA VAL A 698 4.73 -9.70 -24.89
C VAL A 698 5.00 -10.86 -25.85
N GLN A 699 6.02 -11.67 -25.58
CA GLN A 699 6.39 -12.83 -26.41
C GLN A 699 5.23 -13.82 -26.52
N ARG A 700 4.58 -14.14 -25.40
CA ARG A 700 3.39 -15.01 -25.40
C ARG A 700 2.24 -14.42 -26.22
N ASN A 701 2.04 -13.11 -26.17
CA ASN A 701 0.99 -12.45 -26.96
C ASN A 701 1.29 -12.49 -28.46
N ILE A 702 2.54 -12.31 -28.84
CA ILE A 702 3.02 -12.44 -30.23
C ILE A 702 2.80 -13.88 -30.73
N GLU A 703 3.20 -14.88 -29.95
CA GLU A 703 3.00 -16.30 -30.29
C GLU A 703 1.52 -16.68 -30.44
N ASN A 704 0.67 -16.21 -29.52
CA ASN A 704 -0.78 -16.40 -29.60
C ASN A 704 -1.36 -15.73 -30.86
N ALA A 705 -0.89 -14.53 -31.21
CA ALA A 705 -1.33 -13.84 -32.43
C ALA A 705 -0.91 -14.60 -33.69
N TYR A 706 0.32 -15.13 -33.75
CA TYR A 706 0.76 -15.98 -34.85
C TYR A 706 -0.04 -17.28 -34.93
N GLN A 707 -0.39 -17.90 -33.82
CA GLN A 707 -1.28 -19.06 -33.82
C GLN A 707 -2.65 -18.72 -34.41
N LEU A 708 -3.25 -17.59 -34.02
CA LEU A 708 -4.53 -17.13 -34.58
C LEU A 708 -4.46 -16.85 -36.09
N ILE A 709 -3.36 -16.25 -36.56
CA ILE A 709 -3.12 -15.98 -37.98
C ILE A 709 -2.94 -17.30 -38.75
N ASN A 710 -2.12 -18.21 -38.22
CA ASN A 710 -1.80 -19.49 -38.84
C ASN A 710 -2.98 -20.48 -38.82
N GLU A 711 -3.88 -20.37 -37.84
CA GLU A 711 -5.08 -21.20 -37.75
C GLU A 711 -6.05 -20.99 -38.92
N CYS A 712 -5.92 -19.92 -39.72
CA CYS A 712 -6.70 -19.68 -40.95
C CYS A 712 -8.21 -20.02 -40.80
N LYS A 713 -8.79 -19.78 -39.61
CA LYS A 713 -10.20 -20.07 -39.35
C LYS A 713 -11.05 -19.07 -40.13
N ASP A 714 -11.51 -19.47 -41.30
CA ASP A 714 -12.45 -18.67 -42.08
C ASP A 714 -13.80 -18.63 -41.36
N HIS A 715 -14.05 -17.58 -40.58
CA HIS A 715 -15.30 -17.38 -39.83
C HIS A 715 -16.52 -17.18 -40.76
N ARG A 716 -16.32 -17.12 -42.09
CA ARG A 716 -17.40 -17.23 -43.08
C ARG A 716 -17.93 -18.66 -43.21
N LYS A 717 -17.11 -19.70 -42.98
CA LYS A 717 -17.52 -21.11 -43.05
C LYS A 717 -18.34 -21.58 -41.83
N THR A 718 -18.28 -20.85 -40.71
CA THR A 718 -19.20 -21.03 -39.57
C THR A 718 -20.63 -20.53 -39.85
N ALA A 719 -20.88 -19.95 -41.03
CA ALA A 719 -22.20 -19.46 -41.47
C ALA A 719 -22.96 -20.43 -42.40
N GLU A 720 -22.44 -21.64 -42.67
CA GLU A 720 -23.27 -22.68 -43.31
C GLU A 720 -24.49 -22.98 -42.43
N PRO A 721 -25.73 -22.99 -42.97
CA PRO A 721 -26.91 -23.24 -42.16
C PRO A 721 -26.76 -24.60 -41.46
N ILE A 722 -26.73 -24.64 -40.12
CA ILE A 722 -26.57 -25.90 -39.34
C ILE A 722 -27.55 -27.01 -39.79
N LEU A 723 -28.72 -26.60 -40.30
CA LEU A 723 -29.71 -27.51 -40.88
C LEU A 723 -29.24 -28.24 -42.13
N SER A 724 -28.26 -27.74 -42.88
CA SER A 724 -27.69 -28.42 -44.06
C SER A 724 -26.84 -29.64 -43.66
N ILE A 725 -26.17 -29.56 -42.50
CA ILE A 725 -25.23 -30.58 -42.00
C ILE A 725 -25.96 -31.73 -41.29
N LEU A 726 -27.14 -31.47 -40.73
CA LEU A 726 -27.93 -32.48 -40.00
C LEU A 726 -28.59 -33.49 -40.94
N PRO A 727 -28.91 -34.71 -40.51
CA PRO A 727 -29.76 -35.63 -41.27
C PRO A 727 -31.21 -35.13 -41.37
N ASP A 728 -32.00 -35.66 -42.30
CA ASP A 728 -33.40 -35.22 -42.54
C ASP A 728 -34.29 -35.36 -41.32
N THR A 729 -34.01 -36.32 -40.43
CA THR A 729 -34.60 -36.39 -39.10
C THR A 729 -33.49 -36.43 -38.07
N PHE A 730 -33.54 -35.54 -37.08
CA PHE A 730 -32.50 -35.40 -36.06
C PHE A 730 -33.09 -35.13 -34.67
N SER A 731 -32.33 -35.48 -33.64
CA SER A 731 -32.68 -35.25 -32.24
C SER A 731 -32.21 -33.88 -31.74
N LEU A 732 -32.86 -33.40 -30.68
CA LEU A 732 -32.43 -32.20 -29.96
C LEU A 732 -30.99 -32.31 -29.45
N LYS A 733 -30.56 -33.52 -29.07
CA LYS A 733 -29.19 -33.80 -28.62
C LYS A 733 -28.18 -33.60 -29.74
N GLN A 734 -28.46 -34.15 -30.93
CA GLN A 734 -27.60 -33.99 -32.12
C GLN A 734 -27.49 -32.53 -32.57
N PHE A 735 -28.59 -31.77 -32.55
CA PHE A 735 -28.57 -30.34 -32.87
C PHE A 735 -27.73 -29.54 -31.86
N LYS A 736 -27.78 -29.91 -30.58
CA LYS A 736 -26.99 -29.30 -29.51
C LYS A 736 -25.49 -29.60 -29.67
N GLU A 737 -25.14 -30.86 -29.92
CA GLU A 737 -23.75 -31.30 -30.11
C GLU A 737 -23.08 -30.60 -31.30
N ILE A 738 -23.79 -30.42 -32.42
CA ILE A 738 -23.23 -29.72 -33.59
C ILE A 738 -23.03 -28.22 -33.31
N ARG A 739 -23.93 -27.59 -32.55
CA ARG A 739 -23.78 -26.19 -32.15
C ARG A 739 -22.62 -25.98 -31.17
N GLU A 740 -22.47 -26.89 -30.21
CA GLU A 740 -21.35 -26.87 -29.27
C GLU A 740 -20.01 -27.08 -30.01
N LYS A 741 -19.95 -28.02 -30.98
CA LYS A 741 -18.78 -28.18 -31.85
C LYS A 741 -18.44 -26.94 -32.67
N ASN A 742 -19.44 -26.14 -33.03
CA ASN A 742 -19.26 -24.88 -33.77
C ASN A 742 -19.12 -23.64 -32.87
N GLY A 743 -18.93 -23.81 -31.56
CA GLY A 743 -18.75 -22.70 -30.61
C GLY A 743 -19.98 -21.81 -30.42
N GLN A 744 -21.19 -22.28 -30.78
CA GLN A 744 -22.43 -21.51 -30.71
C GLN A 744 -23.23 -21.82 -29.44
N ASN A 745 -23.84 -20.78 -28.85
CA ASN A 745 -24.56 -20.85 -27.56
C ASN A 745 -25.73 -21.88 -27.55
N THR A 746 -26.03 -22.40 -26.36
CA THR A 746 -26.82 -23.61 -26.02
C THR A 746 -28.34 -23.42 -25.92
N ASN A 747 -28.90 -22.25 -26.26
CA ASN A 747 -30.34 -22.03 -26.22
C ASN A 747 -31.07 -22.63 -27.44
N VAL A 748 -30.99 -23.96 -27.54
CA VAL A 748 -31.41 -24.78 -28.68
C VAL A 748 -32.94 -24.84 -28.84
N ARG A 749 -33.68 -24.83 -27.73
CA ARG A 749 -35.15 -25.00 -27.74
C ARG A 749 -35.88 -23.84 -28.41
N ALA A 750 -35.45 -22.61 -28.15
CA ALA A 750 -36.05 -21.41 -28.76
C ALA A 750 -35.84 -21.38 -30.28
N ILE A 751 -34.66 -21.80 -30.74
CA ILE A 751 -34.29 -21.84 -32.16
C ILE A 751 -35.08 -22.93 -32.90
N LEU A 752 -35.16 -24.14 -32.34
CA LEU A 752 -35.95 -25.23 -32.93
C LEU A 752 -37.44 -24.88 -32.94
N HIS A 753 -37.96 -24.24 -31.89
CA HIS A 753 -39.33 -23.74 -31.86
C HIS A 753 -39.59 -22.70 -32.96
N HIS A 754 -38.65 -21.78 -33.19
CA HIS A 754 -38.74 -20.80 -34.27
C HIS A 754 -38.71 -21.47 -35.65
N TYR A 755 -37.83 -22.46 -35.89
CA TYR A 755 -37.79 -23.20 -37.15
C TYR A 755 -39.06 -24.02 -37.41
N VAL A 756 -39.69 -24.56 -36.37
CA VAL A 756 -41.01 -25.20 -36.49
C VAL A 756 -42.07 -24.16 -36.83
N LYS A 757 -42.07 -22.99 -36.17
CA LYS A 757 -43.02 -21.91 -36.45
C LYS A 757 -42.89 -21.34 -37.87
N CYS A 758 -41.67 -21.28 -38.40
CA CYS A 758 -41.37 -20.80 -39.75
C CYS A 758 -41.51 -21.87 -40.84
N GLY A 759 -42.01 -23.07 -40.51
CA GLY A 759 -42.23 -24.15 -41.48
C GLY A 759 -40.96 -24.80 -42.03
N LYS A 760 -39.79 -24.56 -41.41
CA LYS A 760 -38.50 -25.17 -41.83
C LYS A 760 -38.31 -26.57 -41.25
N LEU A 761 -38.91 -26.85 -40.10
CA LEU A 761 -38.89 -28.14 -39.41
C LEU A 761 -40.29 -28.57 -39.01
N GLU A 762 -40.50 -29.88 -38.92
CA GLU A 762 -41.68 -30.50 -38.32
C GLU A 762 -41.27 -31.27 -37.05
N ARG A 763 -42.07 -31.18 -35.99
CA ARG A 763 -41.83 -31.93 -34.77
C ARG A 763 -42.51 -33.30 -34.88
N VAL A 764 -41.70 -34.34 -35.08
CA VAL A 764 -42.19 -35.72 -35.24
C VAL A 764 -42.55 -36.32 -33.89
N GLU A 765 -41.68 -36.16 -32.88
CA GLU A 765 -41.87 -36.68 -31.52
C GLU A 765 -41.25 -35.75 -30.46
N ARG A 766 -41.35 -36.11 -29.17
CA ARG A 766 -40.76 -35.31 -28.08
C ARG A 766 -39.24 -35.29 -28.16
N GLY A 767 -38.70 -34.20 -28.73
CA GLY A 767 -37.26 -34.00 -28.90
C GLY A 767 -36.70 -34.47 -30.24
N MET A 768 -37.56 -34.85 -31.20
CA MET A 768 -37.18 -35.24 -32.56
C MET A 768 -37.80 -34.30 -33.59
N TYR A 769 -37.00 -33.88 -34.57
CA TYR A 769 -37.37 -32.90 -35.58
C TYR A 769 -37.01 -33.42 -36.97
N ARG A 770 -37.85 -33.12 -37.96
CA ARG A 770 -37.65 -33.48 -39.37
C ARG A 770 -37.58 -32.22 -40.23
N LYS A 771 -36.71 -32.20 -41.23
CA LYS A 771 -36.62 -31.12 -42.22
C LYS A 771 -37.79 -31.20 -43.20
N MET A 772 -38.40 -30.06 -43.49
CA MET A 772 -39.45 -29.97 -44.51
C MET A 772 -38.82 -29.77 -45.89
N SER A 773 -39.27 -30.56 -46.87
CA SER A 773 -38.67 -30.67 -48.22
C SER A 773 -38.76 -29.41 -49.11
N ASN A 774 -39.37 -28.32 -48.62
CA ASN A 774 -39.53 -27.05 -49.34
C ASN A 774 -38.61 -25.93 -48.84
N VAL A 775 -37.51 -26.25 -48.17
CA VAL A 775 -36.49 -25.25 -47.82
C VAL A 775 -35.34 -25.36 -48.84
N LYS A 776 -35.36 -24.52 -49.88
CA LYS A 776 -34.12 -24.20 -50.61
C LYS A 776 -33.13 -23.62 -49.58
N VAL A 777 -31.95 -24.25 -49.49
CA VAL A 777 -30.81 -23.80 -48.67
C VAL A 777 -30.41 -22.39 -49.06
#